data_AF-A0A7S0ES27-F1
#
_entry.id   AF-A0A7S0ES27-F1
#
_cell.length_a   1.000
_cell.length_b   1.000
_cell.length_c   1.000
_cell.angle_alpha   90.00
_cell.angle_beta   90.00
_cell.angle_gamma   90.00
#
_symmetry.space_group_name_H-M   'P 1'
#
loop_
_entity.id
_entity.type
_entity.pdbx_description
1 polymer ?
#
loop_
_entity_poly.entity_id
_entity_poly.type
_entity_poly.pdbx_seq_one_letter_code
_entity_poly.pdbx_strand_id
1 'polypeptide(L)'
;SVGGGGAVFSSDWSSVLFESSKIRNCSSNLNGGCVYHSEFSNFSSYSSSYENCSIDHVEQGSLDSDRGGGFYVQSSFVFFQSSSISDSSAFYGGAVYLAQGSVFSASGDSIFANNNASLGATIYVADNSTFSVERGSLVLATELSDCTSSDFCKKVTGTHCLVSRVLSQYSCTCGLESYFNADLCVECPCFSCPDLTTTRQAGSTSVSDCDACVVGYYSPDVFTSNCTRCPPLTTSNGTGKSSIEDCLSYKPLLSYEFEPGEFLLDSSGNGYTLTNYGATGSTLSEQGRLAAAFTGQEYMTVPSSFDYAEVQRSTGITFSFSFRATPNTSAHAKLFDFGAGAPDNNVGVGFDGRSKPSTGVLSFDLYSGTQPASEMLTNESFRDGKWHYVVYSIDSNSTSHPSTVQIWVDAVQYFSYTDQISNTIESVDQSLRTLYLAKSHWAEDGSLDGAIDDFRIYDFPFTSFDVQQHYDALGSAYPSTNYAMAAQVMRDKVPWGIYHAEDFDSQSTQCWAESRGVQAPATCDNGNFVSGFEIGHGASANVSFVSGNTSSVLTWPNGSIPSEFSICSISRYAGTSQQRVLTANNSLLDWFHGHGYGMIGVAYYNGWKAEVGLSSSSAEDWLVMCGRNDYNIPGNIQRALGSSSAIESAGTAGGGIGGANLTVNSVSDQESDFAVSQVFIWDQLLTDDEMGWVGRALLEYLGTGISLKIIEF
;
A
#
# COMPACT_ATOMS: atom_id res chain seq x y z
N SER A 1 63.36 7.62 -18.25
CA SER A 1 62.19 7.59 -19.13
C SER A 1 60.99 7.86 -18.26
N VAL A 2 60.49 9.09 -18.32
CA VAL A 2 59.38 9.58 -17.53
C VAL A 2 58.12 9.03 -18.21
N GLY A 3 57.59 7.92 -17.71
CA GLY A 3 56.63 7.12 -18.47
C GLY A 3 55.16 7.48 -18.26
N GLY A 4 54.86 8.60 -17.58
CA GLY A 4 53.49 9.05 -17.32
C GLY A 4 53.14 10.35 -18.05
N GLY A 5 51.84 10.62 -18.25
CA GLY A 5 51.36 11.90 -18.78
C GLY A 5 51.46 12.01 -20.29
N GLY A 6 50.57 11.34 -21.02
CA GLY A 6 50.65 11.24 -22.49
C GLY A 6 50.70 12.58 -23.23
N ALA A 7 50.20 13.66 -22.61
CA ALA A 7 50.41 15.04 -23.07
C ALA A 7 51.16 15.90 -22.05
N VAL A 8 50.85 15.78 -20.77
CA VAL A 8 51.38 16.65 -19.72
C VAL A 8 51.96 15.81 -18.59
N PHE A 9 53.24 16.01 -18.31
CA PHE A 9 53.91 15.52 -17.11
C PHE A 9 54.31 16.72 -16.25
N SER A 10 53.97 16.70 -14.97
CA SER A 10 54.30 17.77 -14.02
C SER A 10 54.63 17.20 -12.65
N SER A 11 55.74 17.66 -12.08
CA SER A 11 56.36 17.18 -10.83
C SER A 11 57.17 18.30 -10.16
N ASP A 12 57.85 18.03 -9.05
CA ASP A 12 58.81 18.96 -8.41
C ASP A 12 58.23 20.37 -8.15
N TRP A 13 57.08 20.47 -7.46
CA TRP A 13 56.46 21.76 -7.07
C TRP A 13 56.08 22.65 -8.26
N SER A 14 55.69 22.04 -9.38
CA SER A 14 55.30 22.75 -10.59
C SER A 14 53.91 23.39 -10.48
N SER A 15 53.66 24.42 -11.29
CA SER A 15 52.35 25.01 -11.48
C SER A 15 51.96 24.96 -12.96
N VAL A 16 50.83 24.35 -13.27
CA VAL A 16 50.33 24.17 -14.64
C VAL A 16 48.96 24.82 -14.76
N LEU A 17 48.77 25.64 -15.80
CA LEU A 17 47.53 26.35 -16.08
C LEU A 17 47.08 26.05 -17.51
N PHE A 18 45.84 25.58 -17.66
CA PHE A 18 45.15 25.39 -18.93
C PHE A 18 43.88 26.24 -18.93
N GLU A 19 43.78 27.15 -19.90
CA GLU A 19 42.60 27.97 -20.13
C GLU A 19 42.11 27.74 -21.56
N SER A 20 40.81 27.43 -21.71
CA SER A 20 40.17 27.22 -23.01
C SER A 20 40.93 26.29 -23.95
N SER A 21 41.55 25.25 -23.39
CA SER A 21 42.48 24.37 -24.07
C SER A 21 41.87 23.00 -24.35
N LYS A 22 42.41 22.27 -25.33
CA LYS A 22 41.91 20.93 -25.69
C LYS A 22 43.06 19.94 -25.85
N ILE A 23 43.07 18.92 -25.00
CA ILE A 23 43.95 17.75 -25.10
C ILE A 23 43.10 16.58 -25.57
N ARG A 24 43.55 15.86 -26.61
CA ARG A 24 42.79 14.73 -27.14
C ARG A 24 43.66 13.65 -27.75
N ASN A 25 43.18 12.41 -27.72
CA ASN A 25 43.83 11.26 -28.35
C ASN A 25 45.27 11.07 -27.83
N CYS A 26 45.44 11.15 -26.52
CA CYS A 26 46.74 10.95 -25.88
C CYS A 26 46.76 9.61 -25.15
N SER A 27 47.88 8.92 -25.25
CA SER A 27 48.11 7.69 -24.51
C SER A 27 49.42 7.74 -23.73
N SER A 28 49.46 7.01 -22.64
CA SER A 28 50.64 6.82 -21.79
C SER A 28 50.93 5.32 -21.64
N ASN A 29 52.17 4.96 -21.35
CA ASN A 29 52.57 3.56 -21.06
C ASN A 29 52.60 3.25 -19.56
N LEU A 30 52.35 4.25 -18.70
CA LEU A 30 52.17 4.10 -17.25
C LEU A 30 50.93 4.91 -16.84
N ASN A 31 51.04 5.75 -15.81
CA ASN A 31 49.92 6.51 -15.26
C ASN A 31 49.63 7.80 -16.05
N GLY A 32 48.37 8.26 -16.00
CA GLY A 32 47.97 9.56 -16.55
C GLY A 32 47.95 9.57 -18.08
N GLY A 33 46.88 9.06 -18.69
CA GLY A 33 46.79 8.96 -20.15
C GLY A 33 46.89 10.32 -20.85
N CYS A 34 46.32 11.37 -20.27
CA CYS A 34 46.58 12.75 -20.69
C CYS A 34 47.54 13.48 -19.75
N VAL A 35 47.26 13.44 -18.45
CA VAL A 35 47.97 14.24 -17.44
C VAL A 35 48.50 13.36 -16.32
N TYR A 36 49.79 13.50 -16.06
CA TYR A 36 50.45 13.01 -14.85
C TYR A 36 50.88 14.21 -14.00
N HIS A 37 50.41 14.25 -12.76
CA HIS A 37 50.60 15.38 -11.86
C HIS A 37 51.04 14.91 -10.47
N SER A 38 52.24 15.29 -10.03
CA SER A 38 52.87 14.77 -8.81
C SER A 38 53.65 15.80 -7.99
N GLU A 39 54.07 15.39 -6.78
CA GLU A 39 55.07 16.07 -5.93
C GLU A 39 54.72 17.52 -5.56
N PHE A 40 53.62 17.71 -4.83
CA PHE A 40 53.18 19.01 -4.29
C PHE A 40 52.98 20.09 -5.35
N SER A 41 52.63 19.67 -6.56
CA SER A 41 52.36 20.56 -7.68
C SER A 41 50.89 21.04 -7.67
N ASN A 42 50.62 22.09 -8.45
CA ASN A 42 49.27 22.62 -8.68
C ASN A 42 48.89 22.55 -10.16
N PHE A 43 47.70 22.06 -10.45
CA PHE A 43 47.12 22.06 -11.78
C PHE A 43 45.81 22.83 -11.78
N SER A 44 45.66 23.81 -12.67
CA SER A 44 44.43 24.57 -12.83
C SER A 44 43.91 24.45 -14.27
N SER A 45 42.67 24.04 -14.42
CA SER A 45 41.98 23.89 -15.70
C SER A 45 40.73 24.73 -15.71
N TYR A 46 40.61 25.64 -16.68
CA TYR A 46 39.43 26.48 -16.89
C TYR A 46 38.90 26.28 -18.30
N SER A 47 37.63 25.90 -18.43
CA SER A 47 36.93 25.76 -19.72
C SER A 47 37.69 24.90 -20.75
N SER A 48 38.41 23.87 -20.29
CA SER A 48 39.28 23.05 -21.13
C SER A 48 38.75 21.61 -21.25
N SER A 49 39.08 20.89 -22.32
CA SER A 49 38.64 19.51 -22.53
C SER A 49 39.80 18.52 -22.68
N TYR A 50 39.61 17.33 -22.10
CA TYR A 50 40.54 16.20 -22.12
C TYR A 50 39.77 14.98 -22.62
N GLU A 51 39.96 14.63 -23.89
CA GLU A 51 39.08 13.70 -24.61
C GLU A 51 39.86 12.49 -25.15
N ASN A 52 39.32 11.28 -25.00
CA ASN A 52 39.95 10.06 -25.51
C ASN A 52 41.40 9.90 -25.01
N CYS A 53 41.56 9.98 -23.68
CA CYS A 53 42.82 9.77 -22.99
C CYS A 53 42.92 8.31 -22.51
N SER A 54 43.96 7.58 -22.88
CA SER A 54 44.07 6.15 -22.53
C SER A 54 45.44 5.78 -21.97
N ILE A 55 45.51 4.59 -21.39
CA ILE A 55 46.78 3.95 -21.05
C ILE A 55 46.94 2.75 -21.98
N ASP A 56 48.04 2.73 -22.74
CA ASP A 56 48.33 1.64 -23.68
C ASP A 56 48.79 0.43 -22.87
N HIS A 57 47.91 -0.57 -22.79
CA HIS A 57 48.04 -1.72 -21.91
C HIS A 57 49.32 -2.52 -22.22
N VAL A 58 50.26 -2.57 -21.27
CA VAL A 58 51.50 -3.35 -21.39
C VAL A 58 51.22 -4.77 -20.88
N GLU A 59 51.39 -5.77 -21.76
CA GLU A 59 51.09 -7.18 -21.50
C GLU A 59 51.57 -7.70 -20.13
N GLN A 60 50.61 -8.29 -19.39
CA GLN A 60 50.71 -9.25 -18.28
C GLN A 60 51.97 -9.21 -17.40
N GLY A 61 51.88 -8.50 -16.27
CA GLY A 61 52.78 -8.72 -15.14
C GLY A 61 52.85 -7.62 -14.09
N SER A 62 52.41 -6.39 -14.41
CA SER A 62 52.38 -5.26 -13.47
C SER A 62 50.96 -4.72 -13.35
N LEU A 63 50.20 -5.20 -12.37
CA LEU A 63 48.88 -4.66 -12.03
C LEU A 63 48.94 -3.22 -11.46
N ASP A 64 50.14 -2.61 -11.41
CA ASP A 64 50.40 -1.37 -10.68
C ASP A 64 50.43 -0.08 -11.52
N SER A 65 50.46 -0.14 -12.85
CA SER A 65 50.81 1.02 -13.71
C SER A 65 49.69 1.67 -14.52
N ASP A 66 48.46 1.15 -14.47
CA ASP A 66 47.40 1.57 -15.40
C ASP A 66 46.34 2.44 -14.69
N ARG A 67 46.79 3.58 -14.14
CA ARG A 67 45.98 4.45 -13.27
C ARG A 67 45.74 5.83 -13.91
N GLY A 68 44.48 6.27 -13.93
CA GLY A 68 44.11 7.64 -14.33
C GLY A 68 44.11 7.85 -15.83
N GLY A 69 43.05 7.43 -16.53
CA GLY A 69 42.98 7.50 -17.99
C GLY A 69 43.06 8.94 -18.51
N GLY A 70 42.33 9.86 -17.88
CA GLY A 70 42.55 11.30 -18.05
C GLY A 70 43.72 11.79 -17.19
N PHE A 71 43.53 11.77 -15.88
CA PHE A 71 44.42 12.35 -14.88
C PHE A 71 44.89 11.30 -13.88
N TYR A 72 46.19 11.28 -13.64
CA TYR A 72 46.79 10.69 -12.45
C TYR A 72 47.35 11.80 -11.56
N VAL A 73 46.93 11.82 -10.30
CA VAL A 73 47.34 12.84 -9.31
C VAL A 73 47.92 12.18 -8.08
N GLN A 74 49.11 12.60 -7.68
CA GLN A 74 49.84 12.05 -6.53
C GLN A 74 50.42 13.18 -5.65
N SER A 75 50.12 13.18 -4.34
CA SER A 75 50.57 14.22 -3.40
C SER A 75 50.40 15.68 -3.92
N SER A 76 49.33 15.97 -4.66
CA SER A 76 49.19 17.25 -5.41
C SER A 76 47.74 17.74 -5.47
N PHE A 77 47.53 18.94 -6.02
CA PHE A 77 46.24 19.63 -6.05
C PHE A 77 45.77 19.94 -7.48
N VAL A 78 44.52 19.64 -7.79
CA VAL A 78 43.89 20.00 -9.06
C VAL A 78 42.64 20.85 -8.83
N PHE A 79 42.59 22.00 -9.49
CA PHE A 79 41.43 22.88 -9.59
C PHE A 79 40.86 22.77 -11.01
N PHE A 80 39.62 22.26 -11.13
CA PHE A 80 39.03 21.90 -12.40
C PHE A 80 37.69 22.62 -12.59
N GLN A 81 37.70 23.76 -13.28
CA GLN A 81 36.52 24.61 -13.40
C GLN A 81 35.97 24.60 -14.83
N SER A 82 34.66 24.33 -14.94
CA SER A 82 33.91 24.26 -16.21
C SER A 82 34.64 23.48 -17.31
N SER A 83 35.42 22.47 -16.93
CA SER A 83 36.28 21.69 -17.81
C SER A 83 35.70 20.29 -17.99
N SER A 84 36.14 19.53 -19.00
CA SER A 84 35.60 18.19 -19.24
C SER A 84 36.68 17.12 -19.38
N ILE A 85 36.42 15.93 -18.83
CA ILE A 85 37.16 14.71 -19.14
C ILE A 85 36.17 13.73 -19.77
N SER A 86 36.41 13.32 -21.02
CA SER A 86 35.53 12.36 -21.69
C SER A 86 36.25 11.25 -22.41
N ASP A 87 35.53 10.14 -22.61
CA ASP A 87 35.93 8.98 -23.41
C ASP A 87 37.30 8.41 -23.00
N SER A 88 37.69 8.62 -21.74
CA SER A 88 39.00 8.23 -21.23
C SER A 88 38.95 6.85 -20.59
N SER A 89 40.05 6.10 -20.65
CA SER A 89 40.09 4.73 -20.14
C SER A 89 41.38 4.38 -19.42
N ALA A 90 41.25 3.58 -18.36
CA ALA A 90 42.36 3.04 -17.58
C ALA A 90 41.95 1.75 -16.86
N PHE A 91 42.85 1.12 -16.13
CA PHE A 91 42.50 -0.02 -15.29
C PHE A 91 41.84 0.44 -13.98
N TYR A 92 42.36 1.51 -13.37
CA TYR A 92 41.74 2.21 -12.24
C TYR A 92 41.58 3.71 -12.54
N GLY A 93 40.39 4.26 -12.32
CA GLY A 93 40.13 5.69 -12.48
C GLY A 93 40.12 6.10 -13.95
N GLY A 94 39.04 5.74 -14.67
CA GLY A 94 38.94 5.95 -16.12
C GLY A 94 39.14 7.42 -16.52
N ALA A 95 38.58 8.34 -15.72
CA ALA A 95 38.83 9.76 -15.82
C ALA A 95 39.98 10.19 -14.90
N VAL A 96 39.88 9.87 -13.61
CA VAL A 96 40.80 10.40 -12.58
C VAL A 96 41.21 9.31 -11.61
N TYR A 97 42.49 9.26 -11.29
CA TYR A 97 43.03 8.49 -10.18
C TYR A 97 43.79 9.40 -9.22
N LEU A 98 43.44 9.35 -7.93
CA LEU A 98 44.08 10.13 -6.87
C LEU A 98 44.85 9.23 -5.91
N ALA A 99 46.07 9.60 -5.55
CA ALA A 99 46.92 8.89 -4.61
C ALA A 99 47.67 9.82 -3.66
N GLN A 100 48.17 9.23 -2.57
CA GLN A 100 48.99 9.84 -1.53
C GLN A 100 48.47 11.20 -1.06
N GLY A 101 47.23 11.26 -0.58
CA GLY A 101 46.64 12.49 -0.02
C GLY A 101 46.40 13.62 -1.02
N SER A 102 46.18 13.31 -2.30
CA SER A 102 45.90 14.33 -3.33
C SER A 102 44.51 14.94 -3.17
N VAL A 103 44.31 16.13 -3.73
CA VAL A 103 42.99 16.79 -3.77
C VAL A 103 42.65 17.15 -5.21
N PHE A 104 41.45 16.77 -5.65
CA PHE A 104 40.89 17.19 -6.93
C PHE A 104 39.53 17.86 -6.68
N SER A 105 39.44 19.14 -7.01
CA SER A 105 38.23 19.93 -6.82
C SER A 105 37.68 20.39 -8.15
N ALA A 106 36.49 19.89 -8.50
CA ALA A 106 35.77 20.27 -9.69
C ALA A 106 34.69 21.33 -9.38
N SER A 107 34.62 22.38 -10.19
CA SER A 107 33.72 23.52 -10.01
C SER A 107 33.10 23.96 -11.33
N GLY A 108 32.11 24.86 -11.27
CA GLY A 108 31.37 25.29 -12.45
C GLY A 108 30.66 24.13 -13.16
N ASP A 109 30.55 24.20 -14.48
CA ASP A 109 29.83 23.20 -15.30
C ASP A 109 30.77 22.09 -15.78
N SER A 110 31.56 21.53 -14.85
CA SER A 110 32.54 20.49 -15.16
C SER A 110 31.88 19.14 -15.47
N ILE A 111 32.39 18.43 -16.47
CA ILE A 111 31.76 17.22 -17.04
C ILE A 111 32.72 16.03 -17.03
N PHE A 112 32.23 14.87 -16.59
CA PHE A 112 32.94 13.59 -16.66
C PHE A 112 32.06 12.59 -17.43
N ALA A 113 32.34 12.35 -18.71
CA ALA A 113 31.45 11.58 -19.59
C ALA A 113 32.13 10.38 -20.25
N ASN A 114 31.45 9.23 -20.30
CA ASN A 114 31.92 8.03 -21.02
C ASN A 114 33.33 7.55 -20.63
N ASN A 115 33.77 7.80 -19.40
CA ASN A 115 35.07 7.34 -18.95
C ASN A 115 34.94 5.93 -18.39
N ASN A 116 35.85 5.03 -18.77
CA ASN A 116 35.74 3.61 -18.45
C ASN A 116 36.94 3.11 -17.65
N ALA A 117 36.71 2.27 -16.66
CA ALA A 117 37.77 1.60 -15.92
C ALA A 117 37.54 0.08 -15.86
N SER A 118 38.59 -0.71 -16.07
CA SER A 118 38.46 -2.17 -16.13
C SER A 118 38.25 -2.85 -14.77
N LEU A 119 38.91 -2.38 -13.70
CA LEU A 119 38.70 -2.84 -12.32
C LEU A 119 38.42 -1.69 -11.33
N GLY A 120 38.17 -0.49 -11.84
CA GLY A 120 37.85 0.70 -11.06
C GLY A 120 36.59 1.40 -11.54
N ALA A 121 36.43 2.66 -11.14
CA ALA A 121 35.31 3.51 -11.55
C ALA A 121 35.79 4.72 -12.35
N THR A 122 34.86 5.60 -12.76
CA THR A 122 35.17 6.87 -13.44
C THR A 122 36.23 7.66 -12.67
N ILE A 123 36.09 7.77 -11.35
CA ILE A 123 37.14 8.29 -10.47
C ILE A 123 37.49 7.24 -9.42
N TYR A 124 38.79 7.11 -9.16
CA TYR A 124 39.34 6.25 -8.12
C TYR A 124 40.10 7.10 -7.11
N VAL A 125 39.71 7.03 -5.84
CA VAL A 125 40.32 7.79 -4.75
C VAL A 125 41.07 6.83 -3.82
N ALA A 126 42.39 6.95 -3.80
CA ALA A 126 43.29 6.12 -2.99
C ALA A 126 44.02 6.93 -1.90
N ASP A 127 44.59 6.22 -0.92
CA ASP A 127 45.52 6.75 0.09
C ASP A 127 45.03 8.03 0.80
N ASN A 128 43.78 8.04 1.25
CA ASN A 128 43.13 9.19 1.90
C ASN A 128 43.16 10.48 1.08
N SER A 129 43.18 10.35 -0.25
CA SER A 129 42.96 11.47 -1.17
C SER A 129 41.52 11.95 -1.12
N THR A 130 41.26 13.13 -1.69
CA THR A 130 39.94 13.77 -1.72
C THR A 130 39.55 14.13 -3.14
N PHE A 131 38.35 13.70 -3.55
CA PHE A 131 37.66 14.24 -4.72
C PHE A 131 36.45 15.04 -4.28
N SER A 132 36.24 16.23 -4.84
CA SER A 132 35.08 17.08 -4.50
C SER A 132 34.50 17.81 -5.70
N VAL A 133 33.19 18.02 -5.69
CA VAL A 133 32.44 18.82 -6.67
C VAL A 133 31.72 19.99 -6.01
N GLU A 134 31.70 21.16 -6.65
CA GLU A 134 30.90 22.31 -6.20
C GLU A 134 29.41 22.13 -6.55
N ARG A 135 29.14 21.68 -7.78
CA ARG A 135 27.81 21.43 -8.36
C ARG A 135 27.68 19.96 -8.75
N GLY A 136 26.51 19.39 -8.49
CA GLY A 136 26.23 17.97 -8.74
C GLY A 136 26.53 17.06 -7.55
N SER A 137 26.46 15.74 -7.80
CA SER A 137 26.66 14.70 -6.79
C SER A 137 27.52 13.55 -7.28
N LEU A 138 28.23 12.92 -6.35
CA LEU A 138 29.12 11.79 -6.57
C LEU A 138 28.36 10.48 -6.32
N VAL A 139 28.25 9.62 -7.33
CA VAL A 139 27.64 8.29 -7.20
C VAL A 139 28.73 7.28 -6.88
N LEU A 140 28.62 6.58 -5.76
CA LEU A 140 29.57 5.56 -5.35
C LEU A 140 29.20 4.20 -5.97
N ALA A 141 30.19 3.39 -6.35
CA ALA A 141 29.94 1.99 -6.68
C ALA A 141 29.56 1.24 -5.39
N THR A 142 28.57 0.34 -5.47
CA THR A 142 27.89 -0.32 -4.34
C THR A 142 28.76 -1.22 -3.47
N GLU A 143 30.06 -1.35 -3.75
CA GLU A 143 30.99 -2.21 -3.04
C GLU A 143 32.22 -1.39 -2.65
N LEU A 144 32.38 -1.06 -1.35
CA LEU A 144 33.64 -0.98 -0.57
C LEU A 144 33.49 -0.13 0.71
N SER A 145 34.13 -0.57 1.80
CA SER A 145 33.82 -0.25 3.21
C SER A 145 34.58 0.92 3.88
N ASP A 146 35.47 1.63 3.17
CA ASP A 146 36.45 2.54 3.82
C ASP A 146 36.41 3.98 3.29
N CYS A 147 35.23 4.41 2.82
CA CYS A 147 35.03 5.75 2.24
C CYS A 147 34.17 6.62 3.14
N THR A 148 34.62 7.85 3.34
CA THR A 148 33.82 8.90 3.97
C THR A 148 33.24 9.80 2.88
N SER A 149 31.93 9.77 2.72
CA SER A 149 31.19 10.82 2.03
C SER A 149 30.86 11.94 3.03
N SER A 150 30.93 13.18 2.60
CA SER A 150 30.52 14.34 3.40
C SER A 150 29.93 15.43 2.48
N ASP A 151 29.23 16.39 3.09
CA ASP A 151 28.61 17.53 2.41
C ASP A 151 27.64 17.11 1.29
N PHE A 152 26.70 16.21 1.58
CA PHE A 152 25.65 15.75 0.64
C PHE A 152 26.21 15.09 -0.63
N CYS A 153 27.07 14.08 -0.49
CA CYS A 153 27.73 13.38 -1.60
C CYS A 153 28.53 14.29 -2.54
N LYS A 154 28.98 15.47 -2.08
CA LYS A 154 29.85 16.37 -2.86
C LYS A 154 31.32 16.11 -2.68
N LYS A 155 31.70 15.41 -1.62
CA LYS A 155 33.09 15.11 -1.27
C LYS A 155 33.24 13.64 -0.89
N VAL A 156 34.24 13.00 -1.48
CA VAL A 156 34.64 11.63 -1.19
C VAL A 156 36.09 11.64 -0.73
N THR A 157 36.36 11.03 0.42
CA THR A 157 37.71 10.84 0.97
C THR A 157 37.86 9.42 1.49
N GLY A 158 38.98 8.77 1.16
CA GLY A 158 39.25 7.41 1.63
C GLY A 158 40.36 6.72 0.88
N THR A 159 40.50 5.42 1.10
CA THR A 159 41.64 4.63 0.59
C THR A 159 41.30 3.78 -0.64
N HIS A 160 40.02 3.47 -0.87
CA HIS A 160 39.58 2.67 -2.02
C HIS A 160 38.19 3.13 -2.52
N CYS A 161 38.03 4.42 -2.80
CA CYS A 161 36.71 4.94 -3.20
C CYS A 161 36.50 4.92 -4.70
N LEU A 162 35.42 4.28 -5.09
CA LEU A 162 34.99 4.11 -6.47
C LEU A 162 33.83 5.05 -6.74
N VAL A 163 34.06 6.16 -7.44
CA VAL A 163 32.99 7.04 -7.91
C VAL A 163 32.65 6.63 -9.33
N SER A 164 31.51 5.96 -9.50
CA SER A 164 31.05 5.44 -10.79
C SER A 164 30.65 6.57 -11.73
N ARG A 165 29.98 7.60 -11.23
CA ARG A 165 29.46 8.72 -12.03
C ARG A 165 29.47 10.04 -11.24
N VAL A 166 29.60 11.14 -11.96
CA VAL A 166 29.38 12.50 -11.46
C VAL A 166 28.15 13.05 -12.15
N LEU A 167 27.07 13.28 -11.40
CA LEU A 167 25.80 13.79 -11.93
C LEU A 167 25.76 15.31 -11.78
N SER A 168 25.56 16.04 -12.87
CA SER A 168 25.50 17.52 -12.85
C SER A 168 24.16 18.05 -12.31
N GLN A 169 23.08 17.28 -12.41
CA GLN A 169 21.74 17.58 -11.88
C GLN A 169 21.00 16.29 -11.51
N TYR A 170 20.14 16.33 -10.50
CA TYR A 170 19.16 15.28 -10.24
C TYR A 170 17.91 15.54 -11.08
N SER A 171 17.43 14.51 -11.78
CA SER A 171 16.12 14.52 -12.43
C SER A 171 15.13 13.58 -11.74
N CYS A 172 15.46 13.07 -10.55
CA CYS A 172 14.57 12.17 -9.80
C CYS A 172 13.70 13.02 -8.84
N THR A 173 12.39 12.95 -8.97
CA THR A 173 11.42 13.45 -7.99
C THR A 173 10.88 12.27 -7.18
N CYS A 174 10.99 12.32 -5.85
CA CYS A 174 10.33 11.32 -4.99
C CYS A 174 8.85 11.69 -4.87
N GLY A 175 7.97 10.70 -5.09
CA GLY A 175 6.53 10.86 -4.94
C GLY A 175 6.12 11.03 -3.49
N LEU A 176 4.84 11.32 -3.25
CA LEU A 176 4.28 11.29 -1.91
C LEU A 176 4.53 9.92 -1.26
N GLU A 177 4.70 9.88 0.06
CA GLU A 177 5.04 8.66 0.82
C GLU A 177 6.50 8.21 0.69
N SER A 178 7.33 8.99 0.00
CA SER A 178 8.77 8.77 -0.11
C SER A 178 9.56 10.06 0.07
N TYR A 179 10.78 9.94 0.58
CA TYR A 179 11.70 11.06 0.76
C TYR A 179 13.03 10.78 0.06
N PHE A 180 13.69 11.85 -0.35
CA PHE A 180 15.03 11.81 -0.90
C PHE A 180 16.05 11.76 0.23
N ASN A 181 16.83 10.68 0.36
CA ASN A 181 17.91 10.63 1.34
C ASN A 181 19.23 11.08 0.70
N ALA A 182 19.57 12.36 0.88
CA ALA A 182 20.76 12.96 0.30
C ALA A 182 22.09 12.40 0.84
N ASP A 183 22.06 11.65 1.95
CA ASP A 183 23.25 11.07 2.57
C ASP A 183 23.64 9.71 1.94
N LEU A 184 22.77 9.13 1.09
CA LEU A 184 23.02 7.88 0.37
C LEU A 184 23.46 8.16 -1.07
N CYS A 185 24.72 7.88 -1.37
CA CYS A 185 25.35 8.21 -2.66
C CYS A 185 25.02 7.20 -3.78
N VAL A 186 23.74 7.12 -4.16
CA VAL A 186 23.19 6.28 -5.23
C VAL A 186 22.48 7.11 -6.31
N GLU A 187 22.12 6.49 -7.44
CA GLU A 187 21.62 7.19 -8.64
C GLU A 187 20.24 7.88 -8.44
N CYS A 188 19.35 7.31 -7.64
CA CYS A 188 18.10 7.96 -7.18
C CYS A 188 17.75 7.45 -5.75
N PRO A 189 18.12 8.17 -4.67
CA PRO A 189 17.91 7.74 -3.29
C PRO A 189 16.49 8.06 -2.77
N CYS A 190 15.44 7.61 -3.45
CA CYS A 190 14.09 7.70 -2.88
C CYS A 190 13.84 6.54 -1.92
N PHE A 191 13.44 6.86 -0.69
CA PHE A 191 13.13 5.89 0.36
C PHE A 191 11.68 6.06 0.77
N SER A 192 10.98 4.94 0.97
CA SER A 192 9.65 4.97 1.57
C SER A 192 9.73 5.55 2.98
N CYS A 193 8.75 6.37 3.33
CA CYS A 193 8.52 6.71 4.73
C CYS A 193 8.28 5.42 5.55
N PRO A 194 8.64 5.39 6.84
CA PRO A 194 8.28 4.28 7.73
C PRO A 194 6.79 3.93 7.64
N ASP A 195 6.43 2.66 7.83
CA ASP A 195 5.05 2.19 7.65
C ASP A 195 4.03 3.14 8.28
N LEU A 196 3.06 3.57 7.47
CA LEU A 196 1.92 4.45 7.83
C LEU A 196 2.24 5.90 8.16
N THR A 197 3.45 6.32 7.81
CA THR A 197 3.81 7.73 7.68
C THR A 197 3.89 8.09 6.20
N THR A 198 3.48 9.31 5.86
CA THR A 198 3.53 9.82 4.48
C THR A 198 4.17 11.21 4.48
N THR A 199 4.69 11.64 3.35
CA THR A 199 5.07 13.05 3.17
C THR A 199 3.89 13.79 2.56
N ARG A 200 3.50 14.97 3.09
CA ARG A 200 2.54 15.87 2.41
C ARG A 200 3.12 16.55 1.16
N GLN A 201 4.44 16.47 0.97
CA GLN A 201 5.15 17.18 -0.08
C GLN A 201 5.95 16.22 -0.97
N ALA A 202 5.69 16.26 -2.28
CA ALA A 202 6.56 15.61 -3.26
C ALA A 202 7.94 16.28 -3.26
N GLY A 203 9.01 15.48 -3.30
CA GLY A 203 10.39 15.98 -3.22
C GLY A 203 10.90 16.32 -1.81
N SER A 204 10.30 15.74 -0.77
CA SER A 204 10.81 15.80 0.62
C SER A 204 12.25 15.28 0.70
N THR A 205 13.06 15.81 1.63
CA THR A 205 14.53 15.61 1.63
C THR A 205 15.08 14.85 2.83
N SER A 206 14.20 14.43 3.75
CA SER A 206 14.59 13.72 4.96
C SER A 206 13.44 12.88 5.50
N VAL A 207 13.78 11.81 6.24
CA VAL A 207 12.81 10.99 6.98
C VAL A 207 12.08 11.79 8.06
N SER A 208 12.66 12.89 8.54
CA SER A 208 12.01 13.83 9.46
C SER A 208 10.83 14.56 8.85
N ASP A 209 10.73 14.55 7.52
CA ASP A 209 9.66 15.20 6.76
C ASP A 209 8.46 14.26 6.56
N CYS A 210 8.56 13.00 7.03
CA CYS A 210 7.44 12.08 7.11
C CYS A 210 6.51 12.51 8.25
N ASP A 211 5.24 12.76 7.95
CA ASP A 211 4.23 13.12 8.94
C ASP A 211 3.93 11.96 9.89
N ALA A 212 3.68 12.28 11.17
CA ALA A 212 3.24 11.32 12.17
C ALA A 212 1.93 10.64 11.77
N CYS A 213 1.87 9.30 11.89
CA CYS A 213 0.70 8.40 11.73
C CYS A 213 -0.54 9.10 11.15
N VAL A 214 -0.57 9.20 9.82
CA VAL A 214 -1.51 10.06 9.08
C VAL A 214 -2.85 9.35 8.84
N VAL A 215 -2.80 8.03 8.69
CA VAL A 215 -3.91 7.15 8.27
C VAL A 215 -4.07 5.93 9.18
N GLY A 216 -3.70 6.11 10.45
CA GLY A 216 -3.69 5.09 11.47
C GLY A 216 -3.76 5.70 12.87
N TYR A 217 -3.57 4.89 13.88
CA TYR A 217 -3.53 5.32 15.26
C TYR A 217 -2.35 4.71 16.00
N TYR A 218 -1.85 5.40 17.01
CA TYR A 218 -0.85 4.86 17.92
C TYR A 218 -1.55 4.02 18.99
N SER A 219 -1.36 2.70 18.99
CA SER A 219 -1.87 1.86 20.07
C SER A 219 -1.24 2.29 21.41
N PRO A 220 -2.03 2.44 22.50
CA PRO A 220 -1.52 2.85 23.81
C PRO A 220 -0.50 1.89 24.45
N ASP A 221 -0.38 0.66 23.94
CA ASP A 221 0.20 -0.46 24.67
C ASP A 221 1.71 -0.66 24.50
N VAL A 222 2.44 0.25 23.85
CA VAL A 222 3.90 0.14 23.77
C VAL A 222 4.57 1.51 23.95
N PHE A 223 5.54 1.58 24.86
CA PHE A 223 6.39 2.75 25.14
C PHE A 223 7.28 3.21 23.95
N THR A 224 7.00 2.73 22.72
CA THR A 224 7.66 3.05 21.45
C THR A 224 6.68 3.02 20.27
N SER A 225 5.37 3.25 20.50
CA SER A 225 4.26 2.86 19.62
C SER A 225 4.50 3.10 18.12
N ASN A 226 4.58 1.99 17.38
CA ASN A 226 4.45 1.99 15.93
C ASN A 226 3.03 2.45 15.57
N CYS A 227 2.90 3.19 14.47
CA CYS A 227 1.58 3.51 13.91
C CYS A 227 0.88 2.20 13.51
N THR A 228 -0.39 2.05 13.86
CA THR A 228 -1.24 0.90 13.50
C THR A 228 -2.26 1.34 12.45
N ARG A 229 -2.51 0.50 11.43
CA ARG A 229 -3.44 0.81 10.33
C ARG A 229 -4.86 1.02 10.86
N CYS A 230 -5.55 2.03 10.34
CA CYS A 230 -7.00 2.02 10.42
C CYS A 230 -7.58 0.84 9.60
N PRO A 231 -8.69 0.24 10.05
CA PRO A 231 -9.33 -0.87 9.36
C PRO A 231 -9.69 -0.56 7.90
N PRO A 232 -9.78 -1.58 7.02
CA PRO A 232 -10.35 -1.47 5.68
C PRO A 232 -11.62 -0.61 5.63
N LEU A 233 -11.70 0.29 4.65
CA LEU A 233 -12.77 1.27 4.47
C LEU A 233 -12.94 2.30 5.61
N THR A 234 -11.92 2.46 6.44
CA THR A 234 -11.88 3.50 7.46
C THR A 234 -10.59 4.30 7.37
N THR A 235 -10.62 5.53 7.88
CA THR A 235 -9.45 6.39 7.93
C THR A 235 -9.47 7.23 9.19
N SER A 236 -8.29 7.57 9.69
CA SER A 236 -8.14 8.64 10.65
C SER A 236 -8.12 9.94 9.87
N ASN A 237 -9.19 10.74 9.90
CA ASN A 237 -9.28 12.05 9.23
C ASN A 237 -8.30 13.09 9.84
N GLY A 238 -6.99 12.82 9.86
CA GLY A 238 -5.95 13.65 10.47
C GLY A 238 -4.86 12.86 11.20
N THR A 239 -3.79 13.56 11.55
CA THR A 239 -2.59 12.98 12.18
C THR A 239 -2.76 12.77 13.69
N GLY A 240 -1.98 11.83 14.24
CA GLY A 240 -1.76 11.74 15.69
C GLY A 240 -2.92 11.12 16.47
N LYS A 241 -3.72 10.26 15.83
CA LYS A 241 -4.76 9.48 16.51
C LYS A 241 -4.16 8.44 17.44
N SER A 242 -4.88 8.10 18.50
CA SER A 242 -4.35 7.29 19.61
C SER A 242 -5.17 6.04 19.89
N SER A 243 -6.26 5.79 19.17
CA SER A 243 -6.99 4.53 19.28
C SER A 243 -7.76 4.19 18.01
N ILE A 244 -8.18 2.93 17.91
CA ILE A 244 -8.96 2.39 16.79
C ILE A 244 -10.30 3.12 16.62
N GLU A 245 -10.88 3.66 17.70
CA GLU A 245 -12.13 4.43 17.66
C GLU A 245 -11.98 5.77 16.92
N ASP A 246 -10.75 6.25 16.71
CA ASP A 246 -10.49 7.41 15.87
C ASP A 246 -10.57 7.08 14.36
N CYS A 247 -10.61 5.81 13.98
CA CYS A 247 -10.80 5.36 12.61
C CYS A 247 -12.29 5.40 12.25
N LEU A 248 -12.64 6.34 11.36
CA LEU A 248 -14.02 6.55 10.92
C LEU A 248 -14.22 5.88 9.57
N SER A 249 -15.36 5.23 9.37
CA SER A 249 -15.75 4.72 8.05
C SER A 249 -15.76 5.84 7.02
N TYR A 250 -15.28 5.54 5.81
CA TYR A 250 -15.43 6.45 4.68
C TYR A 250 -16.92 6.71 4.46
N LYS A 251 -17.32 7.95 4.71
CA LYS A 251 -18.70 8.38 4.50
C LYS A 251 -18.73 9.28 3.26
N PRO A 252 -19.20 8.79 2.10
CA PRO A 252 -19.29 9.63 0.92
C PRO A 252 -20.34 10.73 1.12
N LEU A 253 -20.12 11.88 0.49
CA LEU A 253 -21.12 12.95 0.34
C LEU A 253 -22.26 12.52 -0.59
N LEU A 254 -21.94 11.70 -1.57
CA LEU A 254 -22.91 11.06 -2.47
C LEU A 254 -22.36 9.72 -2.94
N SER A 255 -23.25 8.75 -3.10
CA SER A 255 -22.91 7.39 -3.52
C SER A 255 -23.97 6.85 -4.47
N TYR A 256 -23.57 6.31 -5.62
CA TYR A 256 -24.46 5.68 -6.58
C TYR A 256 -23.97 4.26 -6.87
N GLU A 257 -24.63 3.29 -6.24
CA GLU A 257 -24.33 1.85 -6.40
C GLU A 257 -25.16 1.19 -7.51
N PHE A 258 -26.15 1.91 -8.06
CA PHE A 258 -27.01 1.45 -9.17
C PHE A 258 -27.81 0.16 -8.91
N GLU A 259 -28.09 -0.19 -7.64
CA GLU A 259 -28.76 -1.44 -7.28
C GLU A 259 -30.22 -1.59 -7.79
N PRO A 260 -30.72 -2.82 -7.99
CA PRO A 260 -32.11 -3.07 -8.39
C PRO A 260 -33.13 -2.44 -7.43
N GLY A 261 -33.99 -1.56 -7.95
CA GLY A 261 -34.99 -0.82 -7.16
C GLY A 261 -34.46 0.50 -6.58
N GLU A 262 -33.15 0.71 -6.60
CA GLU A 262 -32.46 1.90 -6.08
C GLU A 262 -31.51 2.50 -7.13
N PHE A 263 -31.73 2.18 -8.41
CA PHE A 263 -30.84 2.50 -9.53
C PHE A 263 -30.40 3.97 -9.65
N LEU A 264 -31.21 4.92 -9.15
CA LEU A 264 -30.92 6.36 -9.18
C LEU A 264 -30.70 6.97 -7.80
N LEU A 265 -30.86 6.17 -6.75
CA LEU A 265 -30.84 6.63 -5.38
C LEU A 265 -29.41 6.99 -4.97
N ASP A 266 -29.30 8.07 -4.18
CA ASP A 266 -28.06 8.39 -3.48
C ASP A 266 -27.96 7.52 -2.21
N SER A 267 -27.17 6.46 -2.27
CA SER A 267 -26.94 5.50 -1.19
C SER A 267 -26.23 6.11 0.02
N SER A 268 -25.64 7.30 -0.10
CA SER A 268 -25.06 8.01 1.06
C SER A 268 -26.12 8.50 2.05
N GLY A 269 -27.38 8.62 1.60
CA GLY A 269 -28.49 9.16 2.37
C GLY A 269 -28.55 10.69 2.43
N ASN A 270 -27.68 11.41 1.70
CA ASN A 270 -27.66 12.88 1.71
C ASN A 270 -28.64 13.52 0.72
N GLY A 271 -29.32 12.72 -0.10
CA GLY A 271 -30.47 13.15 -0.91
C GLY A 271 -30.11 13.67 -2.30
N TYR A 272 -28.93 13.32 -2.82
CA TYR A 272 -28.48 13.70 -4.17
C TYR A 272 -28.95 12.72 -5.26
N THR A 273 -30.23 12.33 -5.27
CA THR A 273 -30.79 11.37 -6.26
C THR A 273 -30.53 11.79 -7.71
N LEU A 274 -30.07 10.86 -8.55
CA LEU A 274 -29.79 11.09 -9.96
C LEU A 274 -31.07 11.30 -10.79
N THR A 275 -30.94 12.05 -11.89
CA THR A 275 -31.92 12.06 -12.98
C THR A 275 -31.38 11.29 -14.18
N ASN A 276 -32.15 10.34 -14.69
CA ASN A 276 -31.74 9.45 -15.79
C ASN A 276 -32.28 9.92 -17.14
N TYR A 277 -31.41 9.94 -18.16
CA TYR A 277 -31.72 10.28 -19.54
C TYR A 277 -31.42 9.12 -20.48
N GLY A 278 -31.95 7.94 -20.14
CA GLY A 278 -31.99 6.76 -21.03
C GLY A 278 -31.01 5.64 -20.68
N ALA A 279 -30.14 5.82 -19.69
CA ALA A 279 -29.22 4.79 -19.24
C ALA A 279 -29.98 3.62 -18.58
N THR A 280 -29.44 2.41 -18.71
CA THR A 280 -30.11 1.18 -18.25
C THR A 280 -29.24 0.41 -17.25
N GLY A 281 -29.87 -0.42 -16.41
CA GLY A 281 -29.14 -1.32 -15.54
C GLY A 281 -28.54 -2.49 -16.32
N SER A 282 -27.25 -2.75 -16.12
CA SER A 282 -26.51 -3.89 -16.67
C SER A 282 -26.12 -4.85 -15.56
N THR A 283 -26.38 -6.15 -15.77
CA THR A 283 -25.93 -7.21 -14.85
C THR A 283 -24.45 -7.55 -15.01
N LEU A 284 -23.76 -6.97 -16.00
CA LEU A 284 -22.31 -6.84 -15.97
C LEU A 284 -22.02 -5.64 -15.07
N SER A 285 -21.99 -5.85 -13.76
CA SER A 285 -21.51 -4.90 -12.74
C SER A 285 -20.10 -5.28 -12.29
N GLU A 286 -19.38 -4.29 -11.75
CA GLU A 286 -18.15 -4.54 -11.00
C GLU A 286 -18.46 -4.79 -9.53
N GLN A 287 -19.43 -4.06 -8.99
CA GLN A 287 -19.90 -4.19 -7.62
C GLN A 287 -21.41 -4.37 -7.57
N GLY A 288 -21.87 -5.08 -6.55
CA GLY A 288 -23.31 -5.31 -6.39
C GLY A 288 -23.93 -6.01 -7.61
N ARG A 289 -25.21 -5.74 -7.86
CA ARG A 289 -26.01 -6.50 -8.85
C ARG A 289 -26.18 -5.80 -10.19
N LEU A 290 -25.97 -4.49 -10.25
CA LEU A 290 -26.20 -3.69 -11.45
C LEU A 290 -25.20 -2.55 -11.55
N ALA A 291 -24.77 -2.25 -12.78
CA ALA A 291 -24.09 -1.01 -13.13
C ALA A 291 -24.95 -0.16 -14.08
N ALA A 292 -24.67 1.13 -14.17
CA ALA A 292 -25.29 2.00 -15.17
C ALA A 292 -24.61 1.81 -16.53
N ALA A 293 -25.36 1.31 -17.52
CA ALA A 293 -24.88 1.08 -18.88
C ALA A 293 -25.31 2.19 -19.86
N PHE A 294 -24.38 2.52 -20.75
CA PHE A 294 -24.46 3.55 -21.77
C PHE A 294 -24.04 2.96 -23.11
N THR A 295 -24.86 3.15 -24.15
CA THR A 295 -24.64 2.57 -25.49
C THR A 295 -24.51 3.64 -26.57
N GLY A 296 -24.29 4.89 -26.15
CA GLY A 296 -24.34 6.04 -27.03
C GLY A 296 -24.78 7.30 -26.28
N GLN A 297 -25.97 7.79 -26.59
CA GLN A 297 -26.42 9.13 -26.22
C GLN A 297 -27.04 9.22 -24.81
N GLU A 298 -27.08 8.10 -24.08
CA GLU A 298 -27.61 8.04 -22.72
C GLU A 298 -26.69 8.78 -21.73
N TYR A 299 -27.28 9.40 -20.71
CA TYR A 299 -26.53 10.06 -19.65
C TYR A 299 -27.37 10.17 -18.38
N MET A 300 -26.74 10.62 -17.30
CA MET A 300 -27.43 10.98 -16.05
C MET A 300 -26.95 12.35 -15.56
N THR A 301 -27.71 12.95 -14.65
CA THR A 301 -27.30 14.20 -13.98
C THR A 301 -27.39 14.09 -12.47
N VAL A 302 -26.36 14.57 -11.79
CA VAL A 302 -26.36 14.86 -10.35
C VAL A 302 -27.12 16.17 -10.10
N PRO A 303 -27.88 16.30 -8.99
CA PRO A 303 -28.59 17.54 -8.68
C PRO A 303 -27.69 18.77 -8.66
N SER A 304 -28.12 19.86 -9.29
CA SER A 304 -27.36 21.12 -9.35
C SER A 304 -27.13 21.76 -7.98
N SER A 305 -27.85 21.33 -6.94
CA SER A 305 -27.59 21.72 -5.55
C SER A 305 -26.27 21.21 -4.98
N PHE A 306 -25.61 20.23 -5.61
CA PHE A 306 -24.30 19.78 -5.20
C PHE A 306 -23.21 20.76 -5.63
N ASP A 307 -22.48 21.34 -4.67
CA ASP A 307 -21.42 22.34 -4.91
C ASP A 307 -20.02 21.73 -4.74
N TYR A 308 -19.58 21.03 -5.78
CA TYR A 308 -18.28 20.37 -5.84
C TYR A 308 -17.10 21.33 -5.67
N ALA A 309 -17.23 22.60 -6.10
CA ALA A 309 -16.17 23.61 -5.96
C ALA A 309 -16.05 24.12 -4.52
N GLU A 310 -17.18 24.31 -3.81
CA GLU A 310 -17.16 24.66 -2.38
C GLU A 310 -16.60 23.53 -1.52
N VAL A 311 -16.97 22.27 -1.82
CA VAL A 311 -16.42 21.09 -1.13
C VAL A 311 -14.90 21.06 -1.29
N GLN A 312 -14.39 21.13 -2.53
CA GLN A 312 -12.95 21.13 -2.77
C GLN A 312 -12.24 22.26 -2.03
N ARG A 313 -12.78 23.48 -2.04
CA ARG A 313 -12.15 24.62 -1.36
C ARG A 313 -12.14 24.50 0.17
N SER A 314 -13.16 23.86 0.75
CA SER A 314 -13.31 23.77 2.21
C SER A 314 -12.46 22.66 2.83
N THR A 315 -12.46 21.48 2.24
CA THR A 315 -11.88 20.27 2.85
C THR A 315 -11.09 19.41 1.87
N GLY A 316 -11.10 19.75 0.59
CA GLY A 316 -10.66 18.89 -0.50
C GLY A 316 -11.81 18.02 -1.01
N ILE A 317 -11.60 17.36 -2.14
CA ILE A 317 -12.61 16.51 -2.77
C ILE A 317 -11.96 15.30 -3.41
N THR A 318 -12.64 14.15 -3.31
CA THR A 318 -12.26 12.94 -4.05
C THR A 318 -13.42 12.39 -4.82
N PHE A 319 -13.22 12.10 -6.10
CA PHE A 319 -14.12 11.33 -6.94
C PHE A 319 -13.57 9.91 -7.05
N SER A 320 -14.39 8.89 -6.75
CA SER A 320 -14.02 7.48 -6.94
C SER A 320 -15.13 6.74 -7.68
N PHE A 321 -14.79 5.95 -8.69
CA PHE A 321 -15.77 5.15 -9.42
C PHE A 321 -15.12 4.04 -10.23
N SER A 322 -15.88 2.99 -10.50
CA SER A 322 -15.50 1.97 -11.47
C SER A 322 -16.12 2.28 -12.83
N PHE A 323 -15.40 2.01 -13.90
CA PHE A 323 -15.93 2.15 -15.26
C PHE A 323 -15.46 1.02 -16.16
N ARG A 324 -16.24 0.76 -17.20
CA ARG A 324 -15.90 -0.17 -18.27
C ARG A 324 -16.18 0.49 -19.60
N ALA A 325 -15.16 0.77 -20.40
CA ALA A 325 -15.31 1.37 -21.72
C ALA A 325 -14.89 0.40 -22.83
N THR A 326 -15.75 0.18 -23.81
CA THR A 326 -15.41 -0.67 -24.96
C THR A 326 -14.52 0.08 -25.97
N PRO A 327 -13.88 -0.64 -26.91
CA PRO A 327 -13.18 -0.02 -28.04
C PRO A 327 -14.05 0.89 -28.93
N ASN A 328 -15.39 0.83 -28.84
CA ASN A 328 -16.28 1.72 -29.60
C ASN A 328 -16.52 3.07 -28.91
N THR A 329 -16.05 3.24 -27.67
CA THR A 329 -16.14 4.53 -26.96
C THR A 329 -15.45 5.61 -27.79
N SER A 330 -16.14 6.74 -27.98
CA SER A 330 -15.69 7.81 -28.86
C SER A 330 -14.49 8.58 -28.30
N ALA A 331 -13.74 9.25 -29.19
CA ALA A 331 -12.84 10.32 -28.76
C ALA A 331 -13.64 11.41 -28.02
N HIS A 332 -13.04 12.00 -26.98
CA HIS A 332 -13.67 12.99 -26.11
C HIS A 332 -14.88 12.53 -25.28
N ALA A 333 -15.23 11.25 -25.31
CA ALA A 333 -16.27 10.73 -24.42
C ALA A 333 -15.90 11.01 -22.96
N LYS A 334 -16.88 11.47 -22.17
CA LYS A 334 -16.71 11.78 -20.74
C LYS A 334 -17.33 10.66 -19.91
N LEU A 335 -16.62 10.29 -18.83
CA LEU A 335 -17.15 9.46 -17.75
C LEU A 335 -17.95 10.34 -16.79
N PHE A 336 -17.44 11.53 -16.48
CA PHE A 336 -18.24 12.63 -15.93
C PHE A 336 -17.70 13.99 -16.39
N ASP A 337 -18.59 14.98 -16.39
CA ASP A 337 -18.28 16.37 -16.74
C ASP A 337 -19.16 17.33 -15.93
N PHE A 338 -18.58 17.92 -14.89
CA PHE A 338 -19.27 18.73 -13.89
C PHE A 338 -18.94 20.20 -14.10
N GLY A 339 -19.95 21.03 -14.36
CA GLY A 339 -19.73 22.43 -14.66
C GLY A 339 -20.99 23.14 -15.11
N ALA A 340 -20.92 24.00 -16.12
CA ALA A 340 -22.08 24.76 -16.62
C ALA A 340 -22.13 24.98 -18.13
N GLY A 341 -21.22 24.36 -18.88
CA GLY A 341 -21.20 24.45 -20.34
C GLY A 341 -19.79 24.43 -20.92
N ALA A 342 -19.72 24.24 -22.23
CA ALA A 342 -18.47 24.28 -22.99
C ALA A 342 -17.63 25.58 -22.81
N PRO A 343 -18.22 26.78 -22.58
CA PRO A 343 -17.42 27.99 -22.33
C PRO A 343 -17.17 28.32 -20.87
N ASP A 344 -17.54 27.44 -19.94
CA ASP A 344 -17.52 27.68 -18.49
C ASP A 344 -16.51 26.79 -17.75
N ASN A 345 -16.41 26.99 -16.44
CA ASN A 345 -15.54 26.20 -15.59
C ASN A 345 -16.11 24.79 -15.41
N ASN A 346 -15.30 23.78 -15.69
CA ASN A 346 -15.68 22.37 -15.63
C ASN A 346 -14.58 21.54 -14.95
N VAL A 347 -14.97 20.48 -14.25
CA VAL A 347 -14.10 19.40 -13.81
C VAL A 347 -14.61 18.10 -14.40
N GLY A 348 -13.73 17.30 -15.00
CA GLY A 348 -14.19 16.10 -15.68
C GLY A 348 -13.12 15.04 -15.86
N VAL A 349 -13.58 13.80 -15.98
CA VAL A 349 -12.77 12.65 -16.38
C VAL A 349 -13.37 12.05 -17.63
N GLY A 350 -12.52 11.77 -18.62
CA GLY A 350 -12.95 11.16 -19.87
C GLY A 350 -11.78 10.66 -20.68
N PHE A 351 -11.96 10.54 -21.99
CA PHE A 351 -10.89 10.09 -22.87
C PHE A 351 -10.34 11.23 -23.72
N ASP A 352 -9.02 11.30 -23.86
CA ASP A 352 -8.40 12.28 -24.74
C ASP A 352 -8.76 12.02 -26.21
N GLY A 353 -9.11 13.10 -26.89
CA GLY A 353 -9.30 13.14 -28.34
C GLY A 353 -8.46 14.21 -29.04
N ARG A 354 -7.75 15.06 -28.27
CA ARG A 354 -6.96 16.19 -28.78
C ARG A 354 -5.57 15.73 -29.16
N SER A 355 -4.86 15.13 -28.21
CA SER A 355 -3.44 14.83 -28.34
C SER A 355 -3.20 13.46 -28.97
N LYS A 356 -4.06 12.48 -28.66
CA LYS A 356 -3.93 11.09 -29.12
C LYS A 356 -5.31 10.38 -29.32
N PRO A 357 -6.16 10.83 -30.27
CA PRO A 357 -7.55 10.38 -30.42
C PRO A 357 -7.78 8.88 -30.63
N SER A 358 -6.78 8.15 -31.12
CA SER A 358 -6.85 6.70 -31.34
C SER A 358 -6.34 5.85 -30.18
N THR A 359 -5.85 6.45 -29.10
CA THR A 359 -5.10 5.73 -28.05
C THR A 359 -5.92 5.37 -26.82
N GLY A 360 -7.13 5.88 -26.65
CA GLY A 360 -7.99 5.52 -25.53
C GLY A 360 -7.44 5.89 -24.15
N VAL A 361 -6.50 6.84 -24.08
CA VAL A 361 -5.94 7.34 -22.81
C VAL A 361 -6.98 8.16 -22.06
N LEU A 362 -6.98 8.04 -20.72
CA LEU A 362 -7.80 8.87 -19.85
C LEU A 362 -7.22 10.29 -19.72
N SER A 363 -8.13 11.27 -19.69
CA SER A 363 -7.89 12.69 -19.46
C SER A 363 -8.63 13.14 -18.21
N PHE A 364 -7.93 13.85 -17.34
CA PHE A 364 -8.43 14.47 -16.13
C PHE A 364 -8.27 15.98 -16.29
N ASP A 365 -9.40 16.68 -16.42
CA ASP A 365 -9.42 18.06 -16.87
C ASP A 365 -9.95 18.99 -15.78
N LEU A 366 -9.30 20.15 -15.64
CA LEU A 366 -9.82 21.34 -14.96
C LEU A 366 -9.90 22.47 -15.97
N TYR A 367 -11.10 23.01 -16.21
CA TYR A 367 -11.34 24.10 -17.14
C TYR A 367 -11.54 25.42 -16.40
N SER A 368 -10.91 26.47 -16.93
CA SER A 368 -11.19 27.86 -16.58
C SER A 368 -11.75 28.55 -17.82
N GLY A 369 -13.08 28.53 -17.96
CA GLY A 369 -13.76 28.88 -19.20
C GLY A 369 -13.45 27.90 -20.34
N THR A 370 -13.24 28.41 -21.57
CA THR A 370 -13.02 27.58 -22.76
C THR A 370 -11.64 26.90 -22.85
N GLN A 371 -10.72 27.19 -21.93
CA GLN A 371 -9.35 26.66 -21.95
C GLN A 371 -9.12 25.70 -20.78
N PRO A 372 -8.46 24.55 -21.01
CA PRO A 372 -8.03 23.70 -19.91
C PRO A 372 -7.00 24.47 -19.07
N ALA A 373 -7.32 24.72 -17.81
CA ALA A 373 -6.36 25.22 -16.82
C ALA A 373 -5.35 24.13 -16.45
N SER A 374 -5.79 22.87 -16.46
CA SER A 374 -4.95 21.67 -16.31
C SER A 374 -5.53 20.54 -17.17
N GLU A 375 -4.68 19.89 -17.97
CA GLU A 375 -4.99 18.64 -18.68
C GLU A 375 -3.96 17.59 -18.26
N MET A 376 -4.43 16.52 -17.61
CA MET A 376 -3.59 15.45 -17.09
C MET A 376 -3.93 14.14 -17.81
N LEU A 377 -2.94 13.57 -18.48
CA LEU A 377 -3.12 12.38 -19.32
C LEU A 377 -2.43 11.16 -18.70
N THR A 378 -3.13 10.02 -18.74
CA THR A 378 -2.52 8.71 -18.51
C THR A 378 -1.63 8.30 -19.70
N ASN A 379 -0.76 7.30 -19.51
CA ASN A 379 0.15 6.82 -20.55
C ASN A 379 -0.32 5.51 -21.23
N GLU A 380 -1.46 4.95 -20.81
CA GLU A 380 -2.03 3.69 -21.30
C GLU A 380 -3.49 3.83 -21.76
N SER A 381 -3.97 2.85 -22.53
CA SER A 381 -5.34 2.83 -23.09
C SER A 381 -6.31 2.12 -22.16
N PHE A 382 -7.46 2.75 -21.89
CA PHE A 382 -8.53 2.18 -21.04
C PHE A 382 -9.87 1.95 -21.78
N ARG A 383 -9.83 1.89 -23.12
CA ARG A 383 -10.97 1.46 -23.97
C ARG A 383 -10.86 -0.02 -24.34
N ASP A 384 -10.57 -0.87 -23.36
CA ASP A 384 -10.26 -2.29 -23.59
C ASP A 384 -11.44 -3.24 -23.29
N GLY A 385 -12.56 -2.69 -22.81
CA GLY A 385 -13.75 -3.45 -22.42
C GLY A 385 -13.62 -4.20 -21.10
N LYS A 386 -12.69 -3.80 -20.21
CA LYS A 386 -12.59 -4.28 -18.83
C LYS A 386 -13.03 -3.22 -17.84
N TRP A 387 -13.26 -3.67 -16.61
CA TRP A 387 -13.49 -2.76 -15.48
C TRP A 387 -12.17 -2.19 -15.00
N HIS A 388 -12.20 -0.90 -14.70
CA HIS A 388 -11.11 -0.13 -14.13
C HIS A 388 -11.66 0.74 -13.02
N TYR A 389 -10.89 0.88 -11.94
CA TYR A 389 -11.23 1.72 -10.82
C TYR A 389 -10.43 3.02 -10.85
N VAL A 390 -11.10 4.16 -10.78
CA VAL A 390 -10.48 5.48 -10.88
C VAL A 390 -10.65 6.24 -9.58
N VAL A 391 -9.58 6.90 -9.15
CA VAL A 391 -9.62 7.93 -8.10
C VAL A 391 -9.04 9.23 -8.63
N TYR A 392 -9.82 10.29 -8.51
CA TYR A 392 -9.40 11.67 -8.79
C TYR A 392 -9.56 12.51 -7.53
N SER A 393 -8.44 12.79 -6.87
CA SER A 393 -8.37 13.48 -5.57
C SER A 393 -7.73 14.85 -5.73
N ILE A 394 -8.32 15.87 -5.09
CA ILE A 394 -7.85 17.25 -5.13
C ILE A 394 -7.89 17.81 -3.70
N ASP A 395 -6.73 18.17 -3.16
CA ASP A 395 -6.60 18.77 -1.82
C ASP A 395 -7.32 20.11 -1.70
N SER A 396 -7.64 20.53 -0.47
CA SER A 396 -8.13 21.88 -0.20
C SER A 396 -7.11 22.95 -0.60
N ASN A 397 -7.59 24.11 -1.08
CA ASN A 397 -6.71 25.23 -1.37
C ASN A 397 -6.43 26.02 -0.08
N SER A 398 -5.17 26.06 0.38
CA SER A 398 -4.78 26.85 1.55
C SER A 398 -3.83 28.00 1.16
N THR A 399 -3.87 29.09 1.91
CA THR A 399 -2.94 30.23 1.72
C THR A 399 -1.46 29.87 1.93
N SER A 400 -1.18 28.71 2.51
CA SER A 400 0.15 28.17 2.82
C SER A 400 0.64 27.09 1.86
N HIS A 401 -0.25 26.43 1.11
CA HIS A 401 0.05 25.32 0.19
C HIS A 401 -0.96 25.32 -0.97
N PRO A 402 -0.52 25.42 -2.24
CA PRO A 402 -1.42 25.28 -3.39
C PRO A 402 -2.05 23.87 -3.38
N SER A 403 -3.30 23.73 -3.85
CA SER A 403 -3.96 22.43 -3.90
C SER A 403 -3.17 21.43 -4.75
N THR A 404 -2.99 20.22 -4.22
CA THR A 404 -2.36 19.11 -4.93
C THR A 404 -3.42 18.29 -5.66
N VAL A 405 -3.10 17.81 -6.86
CA VAL A 405 -3.94 16.87 -7.60
C VAL A 405 -3.29 15.50 -7.59
N GLN A 406 -4.08 14.46 -7.35
CA GLN A 406 -3.64 13.09 -7.38
C GLN A 406 -4.61 12.21 -8.17
N ILE A 407 -4.05 11.35 -9.01
CA ILE A 407 -4.80 10.47 -9.91
C ILE A 407 -4.30 9.05 -9.78
N TRP A 408 -5.23 8.12 -9.57
CA TRP A 408 -4.97 6.69 -9.59
C TRP A 408 -5.93 5.97 -10.53
N VAL A 409 -5.40 4.94 -11.18
CA VAL A 409 -6.20 3.97 -11.94
C VAL A 409 -5.73 2.58 -11.52
N ASP A 410 -6.66 1.74 -11.07
CA ASP A 410 -6.39 0.39 -10.56
C ASP A 410 -5.32 0.36 -9.45
N ALA A 411 -5.45 1.28 -8.48
CA ALA A 411 -4.49 1.56 -7.40
C ALA A 411 -3.08 1.99 -7.84
N VAL A 412 -2.80 2.09 -9.15
CA VAL A 412 -1.54 2.64 -9.65
C VAL A 412 -1.63 4.16 -9.72
N GLN A 413 -0.69 4.86 -9.07
CA GLN A 413 -0.64 6.32 -9.11
C GLN A 413 -0.05 6.80 -10.45
N TYR A 414 -0.81 7.60 -11.20
CA TYR A 414 -0.38 8.16 -12.50
C TYR A 414 0.14 9.59 -12.39
N PHE A 415 -0.40 10.37 -11.44
CA PHE A 415 -0.07 11.78 -11.32
C PHE A 415 -0.09 12.22 -9.86
N SER A 416 0.91 13.03 -9.48
CA SER A 416 0.97 13.78 -8.23
C SER A 416 1.70 15.10 -8.53
N TYR A 417 1.00 16.23 -8.44
CA TYR A 417 1.49 17.50 -8.96
C TYR A 417 1.22 18.67 -8.00
N THR A 418 2.27 19.43 -7.68
CA THR A 418 2.27 20.50 -6.66
C THR A 418 2.68 21.87 -7.23
N ASP A 419 2.83 22.01 -8.55
CA ASP A 419 3.39 23.22 -9.16
C ASP A 419 2.35 24.35 -9.35
N GLN A 420 2.85 25.60 -9.40
CA GLN A 420 2.23 26.94 -9.28
C GLN A 420 1.00 27.29 -10.17
N ILE A 421 0.34 26.33 -10.82
CA ILE A 421 -0.93 26.51 -11.52
C ILE A 421 -2.04 26.24 -10.49
N SER A 422 -3.02 27.15 -10.38
CA SER A 422 -4.14 26.96 -9.44
C SER A 422 -4.90 25.67 -9.78
N ASN A 423 -4.70 24.60 -9.01
CA ASN A 423 -5.51 23.39 -9.05
C ASN A 423 -6.84 23.59 -8.29
N THR A 424 -7.32 24.83 -8.23
CA THR A 424 -8.60 25.15 -7.59
C THR A 424 -9.69 24.84 -8.58
N ILE A 425 -10.72 24.15 -8.12
CA ILE A 425 -11.95 24.03 -8.91
C ILE A 425 -12.66 25.38 -8.86
N GLU A 426 -12.75 26.03 -10.02
CA GLU A 426 -13.45 27.30 -10.15
C GLU A 426 -14.96 27.11 -10.01
N SER A 427 -15.60 27.96 -9.20
CA SER A 427 -17.03 27.86 -8.91
C SER A 427 -17.88 28.25 -10.13
N VAL A 428 -19.09 27.69 -10.19
CA VAL A 428 -20.14 28.13 -11.13
C VAL A 428 -21.46 28.36 -10.42
N ASP A 429 -22.24 29.33 -10.90
CA ASP A 429 -23.59 29.64 -10.43
C ASP A 429 -24.46 28.38 -10.45
N GLN A 430 -25.10 28.09 -9.32
CA GLN A 430 -25.95 26.92 -9.14
C GLN A 430 -27.07 26.82 -10.20
N SER A 431 -27.59 27.96 -10.67
CA SER A 431 -28.64 28.01 -11.68
C SER A 431 -28.19 27.61 -13.09
N LEU A 432 -26.88 27.68 -13.35
CA LEU A 432 -26.26 27.28 -14.62
C LEU A 432 -25.62 25.88 -14.53
N ARG A 433 -25.43 25.38 -13.31
CA ARG A 433 -24.72 24.14 -13.04
C ARG A 433 -25.45 22.93 -13.61
N THR A 434 -24.74 22.17 -14.44
CA THR A 434 -25.17 20.86 -14.94
C THR A 434 -24.04 19.86 -14.75
N LEU A 435 -24.35 18.77 -14.03
CA LEU A 435 -23.36 17.81 -13.55
C LEU A 435 -23.61 16.47 -14.23
N TYR A 436 -22.90 16.20 -15.32
CA TYR A 436 -23.15 15.05 -16.17
C TYR A 436 -22.35 13.82 -15.73
N LEU A 437 -23.01 12.66 -15.76
CA LEU A 437 -22.37 11.34 -15.89
C LEU A 437 -22.56 10.84 -17.32
N ALA A 438 -21.50 10.30 -17.92
CA ALA A 438 -21.46 9.76 -19.28
C ALA A 438 -21.77 10.75 -20.43
N LYS A 439 -21.62 12.06 -20.21
CA LYS A 439 -21.85 13.10 -21.24
C LYS A 439 -20.89 14.28 -21.10
N SER A 440 -20.47 14.82 -22.25
CA SER A 440 -19.68 16.05 -22.34
C SER A 440 -20.54 17.30 -22.42
N HIS A 441 -20.04 18.41 -21.89
CA HIS A 441 -20.58 19.75 -22.12
C HIS A 441 -20.38 20.26 -23.55
N TRP A 442 -19.46 19.67 -24.32
CA TRP A 442 -19.26 19.97 -25.74
C TRP A 442 -20.18 19.10 -26.59
N ALA A 443 -20.97 19.74 -27.45
CA ALA A 443 -21.95 19.05 -28.27
C ALA A 443 -21.31 18.18 -29.37
N GLU A 444 -20.09 18.50 -29.76
CA GLU A 444 -19.29 17.78 -30.75
C GLU A 444 -18.61 16.53 -30.20
N ASP A 445 -18.47 16.43 -28.88
CA ASP A 445 -17.81 15.30 -28.24
C ASP A 445 -18.67 14.04 -28.35
N GLY A 446 -18.01 12.90 -28.56
CA GLY A 446 -18.70 11.64 -28.77
C GLY A 446 -19.17 10.98 -27.47
N SER A 447 -19.83 9.83 -27.64
CA SER A 447 -20.46 9.09 -26.55
C SER A 447 -19.58 8.03 -25.89
N LEU A 448 -19.89 7.73 -24.63
CA LEU A 448 -19.44 6.52 -23.92
C LEU A 448 -20.19 5.29 -24.45
N ASP A 449 -19.46 4.22 -24.79
CA ASP A 449 -20.02 2.87 -24.99
C ASP A 449 -19.44 1.97 -23.90
N GLY A 450 -20.21 1.69 -22.86
CA GLY A 450 -19.68 1.16 -21.62
C GLY A 450 -20.62 1.18 -20.43
N ALA A 451 -20.05 1.12 -19.24
CA ALA A 451 -20.76 1.19 -17.97
C ALA A 451 -19.97 1.99 -16.92
N ILE A 452 -20.69 2.57 -15.96
CA ILE A 452 -20.16 3.18 -14.74
C ILE A 452 -20.80 2.46 -13.56
N ASP A 453 -20.01 2.21 -12.54
CA ASP A 453 -20.43 1.54 -11.31
C ASP A 453 -19.83 2.21 -10.09
N ASP A 454 -20.52 2.11 -8.96
CA ASP A 454 -20.09 2.59 -7.65
C ASP A 454 -19.50 4.01 -7.64
N PHE A 455 -20.24 4.97 -8.19
CA PHE A 455 -19.77 6.35 -8.30
C PHE A 455 -19.95 7.10 -6.98
N ARG A 456 -18.84 7.51 -6.35
CA ARG A 456 -18.83 8.15 -5.03
C ARG A 456 -18.02 9.45 -5.05
N ILE A 457 -18.43 10.40 -4.22
CA ILE A 457 -17.66 11.62 -3.94
C ILE A 457 -17.48 11.80 -2.43
N TYR A 458 -16.27 12.13 -2.00
CA TYR A 458 -15.89 12.41 -0.62
C TYR A 458 -15.48 13.87 -0.44
N ASP A 459 -15.65 14.37 0.78
CA ASP A 459 -15.26 15.72 1.20
C ASP A 459 -13.84 15.78 1.78
N PHE A 460 -12.97 14.86 1.39
CA PHE A 460 -11.56 14.88 1.77
C PHE A 460 -10.71 14.26 0.65
N PRO A 461 -9.44 14.66 0.54
CA PRO A 461 -8.50 14.08 -0.41
C PRO A 461 -8.06 12.68 0.05
N PHE A 462 -8.04 11.73 -0.87
CA PHE A 462 -7.50 10.39 -0.62
C PHE A 462 -5.97 10.38 -0.66
N THR A 463 -5.37 9.60 0.23
CA THR A 463 -3.96 9.16 0.19
C THR A 463 -3.82 7.88 -0.65
N SER A 464 -2.58 7.44 -0.96
CA SER A 464 -2.40 6.16 -1.67
C SER A 464 -2.96 5.00 -0.85
N PHE A 465 -2.88 5.09 0.48
CA PHE A 465 -3.46 4.13 1.39
C PHE A 465 -4.99 4.11 1.33
N ASP A 466 -5.64 5.28 1.31
CA ASP A 466 -7.09 5.34 1.16
C ASP A 466 -7.52 4.71 -0.17
N VAL A 467 -6.76 4.99 -1.25
CA VAL A 467 -6.96 4.36 -2.57
C VAL A 467 -6.75 2.85 -2.52
N GLN A 468 -5.70 2.36 -1.87
CA GLN A 468 -5.42 0.92 -1.77
C GLN A 468 -6.54 0.22 -0.99
N GLN A 469 -6.97 0.77 0.15
CA GLN A 469 -8.09 0.23 0.90
C GLN A 469 -9.39 0.26 0.11
N HIS A 470 -9.64 1.34 -0.64
CA HIS A 470 -10.84 1.46 -1.46
C HIS A 470 -10.77 0.48 -2.62
N TYR A 471 -9.66 0.41 -3.36
CA TYR A 471 -9.45 -0.54 -4.46
C TYR A 471 -9.52 -1.99 -4.00
N ASP A 472 -8.91 -2.33 -2.86
CA ASP A 472 -8.97 -3.68 -2.31
C ASP A 472 -10.39 -4.01 -1.88
N ALA A 473 -11.14 -3.08 -1.26
CA ALA A 473 -12.51 -3.32 -0.85
C ALA A 473 -13.51 -3.32 -2.03
N LEU A 474 -13.31 -2.44 -3.02
CA LEU A 474 -14.16 -2.24 -4.20
C LEU A 474 -13.87 -3.23 -5.33
N GLY A 475 -12.67 -3.81 -5.35
CA GLY A 475 -12.32 -4.96 -6.17
C GLY A 475 -12.47 -6.30 -5.43
N SER A 476 -12.92 -6.31 -4.16
CA SER A 476 -12.87 -7.54 -3.37
C SER A 476 -14.04 -8.48 -3.61
N ALA A 477 -13.68 -9.75 -3.67
CA ALA A 477 -14.52 -10.89 -3.42
C ALA A 477 -15.24 -10.91 -2.04
N TYR A 478 -15.34 -9.82 -1.27
CA TYR A 478 -15.91 -9.85 0.10
C TYR A 478 -17.28 -9.14 0.20
N PRO A 479 -18.27 -9.72 0.91
CA PRO A 479 -19.64 -9.18 0.94
C PRO A 479 -19.85 -7.94 1.81
N SER A 480 -18.93 -7.64 2.72
CA SER A 480 -19.03 -6.50 3.63
C SER A 480 -17.68 -6.15 4.26
N THR A 481 -17.63 -5.00 4.94
CA THR A 481 -16.45 -4.59 5.71
C THR A 481 -16.08 -5.58 6.81
N ASN A 482 -17.03 -6.22 7.50
CA ASN A 482 -16.69 -7.19 8.55
C ASN A 482 -16.00 -8.43 7.95
N TYR A 483 -16.46 -8.89 6.78
CA TYR A 483 -15.81 -9.99 6.05
C TYR A 483 -14.42 -9.60 5.56
N ALA A 484 -14.26 -8.39 5.01
CA ALA A 484 -12.96 -7.89 4.58
C ALA A 484 -11.98 -7.76 5.76
N MET A 485 -12.42 -7.23 6.90
CA MET A 485 -11.61 -7.11 8.12
C MET A 485 -11.21 -8.49 8.66
N ALA A 486 -12.15 -9.44 8.74
CA ALA A 486 -11.82 -10.79 9.17
C ALA A 486 -10.86 -11.48 8.20
N ALA A 487 -11.03 -11.32 6.89
CA ALA A 487 -10.09 -11.82 5.88
C ALA A 487 -8.68 -11.24 6.05
N GLN A 488 -8.58 -9.95 6.42
CA GLN A 488 -7.31 -9.33 6.73
C GLN A 488 -6.62 -9.98 7.93
N VAL A 489 -7.38 -10.29 9.00
CA VAL A 489 -6.83 -11.06 10.14
C VAL A 489 -6.32 -12.42 9.68
N MET A 490 -7.06 -13.13 8.82
CA MET A 490 -6.65 -14.44 8.30
C MET A 490 -5.34 -14.36 7.50
N ARG A 491 -5.11 -13.27 6.77
CA ARG A 491 -3.87 -13.06 6.01
C ARG A 491 -2.69 -12.66 6.89
N ASP A 492 -2.90 -11.72 7.80
CA ASP A 492 -1.82 -11.19 8.66
C ASP A 492 -1.41 -12.22 9.72
N LYS A 493 -2.38 -12.97 10.24
CA LYS A 493 -2.19 -14.05 11.20
C LYS A 493 -2.89 -15.29 10.67
N VAL A 494 -2.14 -16.06 9.87
CA VAL A 494 -2.62 -17.31 9.30
C VAL A 494 -3.14 -18.23 10.41
N PRO A 495 -4.44 -18.62 10.39
CA PRO A 495 -4.98 -19.52 11.39
C PRO A 495 -4.27 -20.86 11.36
N TRP A 496 -4.06 -21.43 12.55
CA TRP A 496 -3.59 -22.81 12.72
C TRP A 496 -4.55 -23.81 12.07
N GLY A 497 -5.87 -23.60 12.21
CA GLY A 497 -6.90 -24.45 11.59
C GLY A 497 -8.27 -23.78 11.51
N ILE A 498 -9.01 -24.06 10.43
CA ILE A 498 -10.35 -23.54 10.15
C ILE A 498 -11.30 -24.71 9.84
N TYR A 499 -12.42 -24.77 10.56
CA TYR A 499 -13.42 -25.83 10.42
C TYR A 499 -14.81 -25.22 10.25
N HIS A 500 -15.32 -25.33 9.02
CA HIS A 500 -16.65 -24.89 8.60
C HIS A 500 -17.61 -26.08 8.65
N ALA A 501 -18.81 -25.96 9.23
CA ALA A 501 -19.80 -27.05 9.23
C ALA A 501 -20.17 -27.52 7.82
N GLU A 502 -20.00 -26.64 6.83
CA GLU A 502 -20.10 -26.92 5.40
C GLU A 502 -19.15 -28.05 4.91
N ASP A 503 -18.06 -28.32 5.65
CA ASP A 503 -17.05 -29.35 5.34
C ASP A 503 -17.24 -30.66 6.11
N PHE A 504 -18.39 -30.82 6.78
CA PHE A 504 -18.70 -32.01 7.55
C PHE A 504 -19.25 -33.15 6.67
N ASP A 505 -18.66 -34.33 6.81
CA ASP A 505 -19.11 -35.60 6.24
C ASP A 505 -19.43 -36.60 7.36
N SER A 506 -20.73 -36.76 7.64
CA SER A 506 -21.23 -37.66 8.68
C SER A 506 -20.98 -39.14 8.41
N GLN A 507 -20.51 -39.52 7.22
CA GLN A 507 -20.28 -40.92 6.83
C GLN A 507 -18.81 -41.33 6.95
N SER A 508 -17.91 -40.38 7.23
CA SER A 508 -16.47 -40.61 7.35
C SER A 508 -16.02 -40.75 8.81
N THR A 509 -14.94 -41.49 9.05
CA THR A 509 -14.25 -41.50 10.37
C THR A 509 -13.39 -40.25 10.58
N GLN A 510 -13.02 -39.58 9.48
CA GLN A 510 -12.42 -38.25 9.42
C GLN A 510 -13.50 -37.28 8.95
N CYS A 511 -14.48 -37.03 9.83
CA CYS A 511 -15.79 -36.49 9.47
C CYS A 511 -15.83 -34.98 9.32
N TRP A 512 -14.80 -34.23 9.73
CA TRP A 512 -14.80 -32.77 9.58
C TRP A 512 -13.46 -32.31 9.01
N ALA A 513 -13.43 -32.01 7.71
CA ALA A 513 -12.21 -31.54 7.07
C ALA A 513 -11.81 -30.14 7.57
N GLU A 514 -10.50 -29.92 7.67
CA GLU A 514 -9.98 -28.55 7.78
C GLU A 514 -10.09 -27.90 6.40
N SER A 515 -10.66 -26.70 6.32
CA SER A 515 -11.19 -26.18 5.05
C SER A 515 -10.12 -25.90 3.99
N ARG A 516 -8.92 -25.54 4.43
CA ARG A 516 -7.76 -25.25 3.55
C ARG A 516 -6.92 -26.50 3.27
N GLY A 517 -7.18 -27.59 3.98
CA GLY A 517 -6.39 -28.83 3.94
C GLY A 517 -5.00 -28.70 4.56
N VAL A 518 -4.76 -27.69 5.42
CA VAL A 518 -3.45 -27.49 6.05
C VAL A 518 -3.25 -28.33 7.31
N GLN A 519 -4.33 -28.67 8.01
CA GLN A 519 -4.32 -29.62 9.13
C GLN A 519 -5.04 -30.92 8.77
N ALA A 520 -4.83 -31.93 9.61
CA ALA A 520 -5.65 -33.13 9.55
C ALA A 520 -7.13 -32.82 9.84
N PRO A 521 -8.08 -33.60 9.28
CA PRO A 521 -9.49 -33.52 9.66
C PRO A 521 -9.70 -33.85 11.14
N ALA A 522 -10.78 -33.36 11.72
CA ALA A 522 -11.27 -33.87 13.01
C ALA A 522 -11.90 -35.27 12.83
N THR A 523 -11.86 -36.08 13.89
CA THR A 523 -12.37 -37.46 13.90
C THR A 523 -13.67 -37.57 14.69
N CYS A 524 -14.62 -38.32 14.12
CA CYS A 524 -15.85 -38.71 14.82
C CYS A 524 -15.58 -40.03 15.56
N ASP A 525 -15.13 -39.92 16.80
CA ASP A 525 -14.66 -41.06 17.58
C ASP A 525 -15.81 -41.96 18.06
N ASN A 526 -17.00 -41.39 18.25
CA ASN A 526 -18.20 -42.12 18.66
C ASN A 526 -19.50 -41.35 18.38
N GLY A 527 -20.63 -42.05 18.40
CA GLY A 527 -21.99 -41.49 18.31
C GLY A 527 -22.45 -41.15 16.90
N ASN A 528 -23.66 -40.58 16.81
CA ASN A 528 -24.30 -40.22 15.54
C ASN A 528 -24.32 -38.71 15.39
N PHE A 529 -23.75 -38.24 14.27
CA PHE A 529 -23.71 -36.83 13.93
C PHE A 529 -24.75 -36.51 12.85
N VAL A 530 -25.35 -35.33 12.97
CA VAL A 530 -26.30 -34.81 11.99
C VAL A 530 -25.81 -33.44 11.55
N SER A 531 -25.45 -33.31 10.27
CA SER A 531 -25.25 -32.02 9.63
C SER A 531 -26.60 -31.46 9.14
N GLY A 532 -26.80 -30.17 9.30
CA GLY A 532 -28.03 -29.47 8.90
C GLY A 532 -27.78 -28.03 8.49
N PHE A 533 -28.85 -27.40 7.98
CA PHE A 533 -28.87 -26.00 7.59
C PHE A 533 -30.26 -25.45 7.93
N GLU A 534 -30.36 -24.56 8.92
CA GLU A 534 -31.65 -24.05 9.40
C GLU A 534 -31.58 -22.59 9.85
N ILE A 535 -32.74 -21.92 9.85
CA ILE A 535 -32.95 -20.58 10.42
C ILE A 535 -33.52 -20.69 11.84
N GLY A 536 -33.19 -19.72 12.70
CA GLY A 536 -33.69 -19.65 14.07
C GLY A 536 -32.56 -19.62 15.09
N HIS A 537 -32.86 -19.91 16.36
CA HIS A 537 -31.86 -19.95 17.44
C HIS A 537 -31.04 -18.64 17.53
N GLY A 538 -31.71 -17.49 17.40
CA GLY A 538 -31.07 -16.18 17.37
C GLY A 538 -30.51 -15.74 16.02
N ALA A 539 -30.33 -16.64 15.03
CA ALA A 539 -29.92 -16.29 13.67
C ALA A 539 -31.12 -15.83 12.81
N SER A 540 -30.88 -14.86 11.92
CA SER A 540 -31.88 -14.37 10.94
C SER A 540 -31.72 -14.96 9.54
N ALA A 541 -30.66 -15.72 9.32
CA ALA A 541 -30.44 -16.49 8.10
C ALA A 541 -30.29 -17.98 8.41
N ASN A 542 -30.23 -18.79 7.36
CA ASN A 542 -29.91 -20.21 7.54
C ASN A 542 -28.43 -20.37 7.90
N VAL A 543 -28.16 -21.22 8.87
CA VAL A 543 -26.83 -21.49 9.44
C VAL A 543 -26.49 -22.96 9.23
N SER A 544 -25.31 -23.25 8.69
CA SER A 544 -24.80 -24.63 8.56
C SER A 544 -24.31 -25.09 9.92
N PHE A 545 -24.64 -26.31 10.32
CA PHE A 545 -24.21 -26.84 11.60
C PHE A 545 -24.00 -28.33 11.58
N VAL A 546 -23.18 -28.78 12.52
CA VAL A 546 -23.01 -30.18 12.90
C VAL A 546 -23.57 -30.34 14.31
N SER A 547 -24.50 -31.27 14.48
CA SER A 547 -25.12 -31.56 15.76
C SER A 547 -24.88 -32.99 16.20
N GLY A 548 -24.88 -33.19 17.51
CA GLY A 548 -24.71 -34.47 18.17
C GLY A 548 -25.35 -34.47 19.55
N ASN A 549 -25.51 -35.67 20.09
CA ASN A 549 -25.99 -35.88 21.46
C ASN A 549 -24.83 -36.20 22.41
N THR A 550 -25.14 -36.48 23.67
CA THR A 550 -24.16 -36.87 24.72
C THR A 550 -23.25 -38.05 24.38
N SER A 551 -23.61 -38.92 23.42
CA SER A 551 -22.76 -40.03 22.97
C SER A 551 -21.84 -39.68 21.79
N SER A 552 -22.00 -38.50 21.21
CA SER A 552 -21.31 -38.04 20.00
C SER A 552 -20.01 -37.35 20.37
N VAL A 553 -18.87 -37.98 20.05
CA VAL A 553 -17.53 -37.54 20.45
C VAL A 553 -16.72 -37.13 19.22
N LEU A 554 -16.26 -35.88 19.21
CA LEU A 554 -15.48 -35.29 18.12
C LEU A 554 -14.12 -34.85 18.66
N THR A 555 -13.04 -35.17 17.94
CA THR A 555 -11.67 -34.82 18.35
C THR A 555 -10.92 -34.13 17.21
N TRP A 556 -10.43 -32.92 17.46
CA TRP A 556 -9.55 -32.21 16.54
C TRP A 556 -8.09 -32.71 16.65
N PRO A 557 -7.25 -32.44 15.64
CA PRO A 557 -5.86 -32.89 15.63
C PRO A 557 -5.06 -32.38 16.84
N ASN A 558 -3.94 -33.05 17.12
CA ASN A 558 -3.05 -32.68 18.21
C ASN A 558 -2.53 -31.25 18.03
N GLY A 559 -2.58 -30.46 19.10
CA GLY A 559 -2.21 -29.04 19.07
C GLY A 559 -3.34 -28.08 18.67
N SER A 560 -4.57 -28.57 18.49
CA SER A 560 -5.75 -27.73 18.22
C SER A 560 -6.13 -26.79 19.37
N ILE A 561 -5.57 -26.97 20.56
CA ILE A 561 -5.44 -25.92 21.57
C ILE A 561 -3.94 -25.65 21.71
N PRO A 562 -3.36 -24.72 20.93
CA PRO A 562 -1.94 -24.38 21.01
C PRO A 562 -1.54 -23.85 22.40
N SER A 563 -0.24 -23.75 22.70
CA SER A 563 0.23 -23.22 24.01
C SER A 563 -0.12 -21.75 24.21
N GLU A 564 -0.03 -20.96 23.14
CA GLU A 564 -0.58 -19.60 23.02
C GLU A 564 -1.68 -19.68 21.96
N PHE A 565 -2.90 -19.30 22.31
CA PHE A 565 -4.03 -19.50 21.42
C PHE A 565 -4.95 -18.28 21.35
N SER A 566 -5.60 -18.16 20.20
CA SER A 566 -6.89 -17.49 20.06
C SER A 566 -7.83 -18.45 19.35
N ILE A 567 -9.04 -18.63 19.89
CA ILE A 567 -10.05 -19.52 19.32
C ILE A 567 -11.34 -18.74 19.19
N CYS A 568 -11.89 -18.71 17.99
CA CYS A 568 -13.22 -18.16 17.71
C CYS A 568 -14.17 -19.26 17.25
N SER A 569 -15.41 -19.25 17.71
CA SER A 569 -16.37 -20.30 17.40
C SER A 569 -17.81 -19.79 17.30
N ILE A 570 -18.61 -20.56 16.57
CA ILE A 570 -20.07 -20.49 16.59
C ILE A 570 -20.61 -21.83 17.09
N SER A 571 -21.28 -21.83 18.23
CA SER A 571 -21.86 -23.05 18.81
C SER A 571 -23.13 -22.75 19.62
N ARG A 572 -23.91 -23.78 19.94
CA ARG A 572 -25.09 -23.72 20.82
C ARG A 572 -25.36 -25.05 21.50
N TYR A 573 -26.15 -25.03 22.57
CA TYR A 573 -26.84 -26.24 23.02
C TYR A 573 -27.91 -26.66 22.00
N ALA A 574 -28.17 -27.97 21.91
CA ALA A 574 -29.15 -28.54 20.98
C ALA A 574 -30.05 -29.60 21.65
N GLY A 575 -30.25 -29.49 22.96
CA GLY A 575 -31.09 -30.42 23.71
C GLY A 575 -31.08 -30.21 25.21
N THR A 576 -31.45 -31.27 25.93
CA THR A 576 -31.69 -31.22 27.37
C THR A 576 -30.42 -31.39 28.21
N SER A 577 -29.38 -32.04 27.67
CA SER A 577 -28.08 -32.13 28.36
C SER A 577 -27.25 -30.90 28.01
N GLN A 578 -27.10 -29.99 28.97
CA GLN A 578 -26.46 -28.68 28.77
C GLN A 578 -25.22 -28.57 29.67
N GLN A 579 -24.15 -29.25 29.29
CA GLN A 579 -22.87 -29.26 30.02
C GLN A 579 -21.78 -28.55 29.19
N ARG A 580 -20.61 -29.16 28.98
CA ARG A 580 -19.56 -28.59 28.13
C ARG A 580 -19.81 -28.94 26.66
N VAL A 581 -19.59 -27.98 25.75
CA VAL A 581 -19.63 -28.23 24.31
C VAL A 581 -18.21 -28.35 23.77
N LEU A 582 -17.53 -27.21 23.54
CA LEU A 582 -16.12 -27.20 23.15
C LEU A 582 -15.26 -27.31 24.41
N THR A 583 -14.52 -28.42 24.53
CA THR A 583 -13.71 -28.78 25.69
C THR A 583 -12.33 -29.26 25.25
N ALA A 584 -11.45 -29.56 26.21
CA ALA A 584 -10.24 -30.33 25.94
C ALA A 584 -10.39 -31.78 26.45
N ASN A 585 -9.45 -32.63 26.06
CA ASN A 585 -9.24 -33.90 26.74
C ASN A 585 -8.88 -33.64 28.22
N ASN A 586 -9.83 -33.90 29.13
CA ASN A 586 -9.69 -33.59 30.56
C ASN A 586 -8.61 -34.40 31.28
N SER A 587 -8.09 -35.47 30.66
CA SER A 587 -6.90 -36.17 31.17
C SER A 587 -5.63 -35.32 31.06
N LEU A 588 -5.65 -34.27 30.23
CA LEU A 588 -4.55 -33.37 29.97
C LEU A 588 -4.83 -31.96 30.52
N LEU A 589 -6.07 -31.48 30.42
CA LEU A 589 -6.40 -30.08 30.68
C LEU A 589 -7.88 -29.88 31.01
N ASP A 590 -8.18 -29.25 32.16
CA ASP A 590 -9.54 -28.83 32.51
C ASP A 590 -9.88 -27.52 31.79
N TRP A 591 -10.62 -27.62 30.69
CA TRP A 591 -10.83 -26.52 29.75
C TRP A 591 -12.19 -26.58 29.08
N PHE A 592 -12.88 -25.43 28.93
CA PHE A 592 -14.02 -25.28 28.04
C PHE A 592 -14.19 -23.86 27.51
N HIS A 593 -14.81 -23.74 26.34
CA HIS A 593 -15.06 -22.50 25.62
C HIS A 593 -16.52 -22.41 25.18
N GLY A 594 -17.17 -21.30 25.49
CA GLY A 594 -18.54 -21.00 25.08
C GLY A 594 -19.62 -21.53 26.03
N HIS A 595 -19.55 -22.80 26.42
CA HIS A 595 -20.68 -23.47 27.08
C HIS A 595 -20.23 -24.33 28.27
N GLY A 596 -20.96 -24.25 29.38
CA GLY A 596 -20.70 -25.04 30.59
C GLY A 596 -21.79 -24.89 31.65
N TYR A 597 -22.22 -25.99 32.28
CA TYR A 597 -23.19 -26.00 33.39
C TYR A 597 -24.51 -25.27 33.10
N GLY A 598 -25.02 -25.39 31.86
CA GLY A 598 -26.25 -24.72 31.41
C GLY A 598 -26.07 -23.23 31.10
N MET A 599 -24.85 -22.71 31.16
CA MET A 599 -24.53 -21.31 30.87
C MET A 599 -23.98 -21.14 29.45
N ILE A 600 -24.36 -20.04 28.80
CA ILE A 600 -23.89 -19.62 27.48
C ILE A 600 -22.87 -18.49 27.64
N GLY A 601 -21.83 -18.47 26.80
CA GLY A 601 -20.81 -17.42 26.78
C GLY A 601 -19.71 -17.57 27.84
N VAL A 602 -19.58 -18.72 28.49
CA VAL A 602 -18.62 -18.93 29.58
C VAL A 602 -17.28 -19.52 29.11
N ALA A 603 -16.20 -19.22 29.82
CA ALA A 603 -14.86 -19.72 29.51
C ALA A 603 -14.10 -20.15 30.76
N TYR A 604 -13.46 -21.31 30.65
CA TYR A 604 -12.56 -21.83 31.68
C TYR A 604 -11.33 -22.42 31.01
N TYR A 605 -10.17 -21.79 31.19
CA TYR A 605 -8.90 -22.22 30.57
C TYR A 605 -7.93 -22.64 31.68
N ASN A 606 -8.26 -23.74 32.38
CA ASN A 606 -7.64 -24.12 33.65
C ASN A 606 -7.81 -23.05 34.75
N GLY A 607 -9.02 -22.50 34.81
CA GLY A 607 -9.44 -21.40 35.66
C GLY A 607 -10.45 -20.52 34.93
N TRP A 608 -11.41 -19.94 35.65
CA TRP A 608 -12.43 -19.08 35.07
C TRP A 608 -11.81 -17.88 34.36
N LYS A 609 -12.25 -17.65 33.12
CA LYS A 609 -11.95 -16.45 32.32
C LYS A 609 -13.22 -15.63 32.08
N ALA A 610 -14.36 -16.30 31.97
CA ALA A 610 -15.68 -15.69 32.03
C ALA A 610 -16.63 -16.64 32.77
N GLU A 611 -17.00 -16.29 34.00
CA GLU A 611 -17.85 -17.13 34.87
C GLU A 611 -19.35 -16.78 34.80
N VAL A 612 -19.68 -15.58 34.34
CA VAL A 612 -21.06 -15.10 34.23
C VAL A 612 -21.57 -15.36 32.82
N GLY A 613 -22.59 -16.21 32.69
CA GLY A 613 -23.22 -16.49 31.40
C GLY A 613 -24.07 -15.34 30.85
N LEU A 614 -24.25 -15.33 29.53
CA LEU A 614 -25.15 -14.42 28.82
C LEU A 614 -26.62 -14.74 29.15
N SER A 615 -27.43 -13.69 29.28
CA SER A 615 -28.88 -13.84 29.38
C SER A 615 -29.47 -14.04 28.00
N SER A 616 -30.09 -15.19 27.77
CA SER A 616 -30.69 -15.57 26.50
C SER A 616 -32.18 -15.93 26.67
N SER A 617 -32.98 -15.68 25.63
CA SER A 617 -34.37 -16.16 25.57
C SER A 617 -34.45 -17.68 25.46
N SER A 618 -33.42 -18.32 24.91
CA SER A 618 -33.28 -19.75 24.80
C SER A 618 -31.85 -20.18 25.10
N ALA A 619 -31.69 -21.28 25.83
CA ALA A 619 -30.39 -21.92 26.00
C ALA A 619 -29.82 -22.47 24.67
N GLU A 620 -30.68 -22.59 23.65
CA GLU A 620 -30.32 -23.05 22.31
C GLU A 620 -30.06 -21.91 21.33
N ASP A 621 -29.91 -20.65 21.77
CA ASP A 621 -29.52 -19.58 20.84
C ASP A 621 -28.03 -19.68 20.47
N TRP A 622 -27.69 -19.36 19.22
CA TRP A 622 -26.32 -19.35 18.71
C TRP A 622 -25.44 -18.40 19.50
N LEU A 623 -24.26 -18.87 19.88
CA LEU A 623 -23.21 -18.08 20.50
C LEU A 623 -22.06 -17.92 19.53
N VAL A 624 -21.69 -16.67 19.26
CA VAL A 624 -20.38 -16.30 18.74
C VAL A 624 -19.46 -16.04 19.92
N MET A 625 -18.30 -16.68 19.97
CA MET A 625 -17.33 -16.42 21.02
C MET A 625 -15.89 -16.54 20.50
N CYS A 626 -15.08 -15.55 20.84
CA CYS A 626 -13.64 -15.53 20.67
C CYS A 626 -12.98 -15.50 22.05
N GLY A 627 -11.90 -16.26 22.23
CA GLY A 627 -11.14 -16.27 23.48
C GLY A 627 -9.65 -16.54 23.28
N ARG A 628 -8.81 -15.88 24.07
CA ARG A 628 -7.34 -16.01 24.07
C ARG A 628 -6.78 -16.19 25.48
N ASN A 629 -5.58 -16.75 25.60
CA ASN A 629 -4.96 -17.08 26.89
C ASN A 629 -3.88 -16.10 27.37
N ASP A 630 -4.00 -14.82 27.02
CA ASP A 630 -3.13 -13.76 27.51
C ASP A 630 -3.67 -13.09 28.79
N TYR A 631 -2.96 -12.08 29.28
CA TYR A 631 -3.33 -11.37 30.51
C TYR A 631 -4.17 -10.10 30.27
N ASN A 632 -4.62 -9.83 29.03
CA ASN A 632 -5.36 -8.61 28.72
C ASN A 632 -6.87 -8.78 29.04
N ILE A 633 -7.34 -8.13 30.11
CA ILE A 633 -8.74 -8.18 30.54
C ILE A 633 -9.39 -6.80 30.39
N PRO A 634 -10.66 -6.71 29.96
CA PRO A 634 -11.61 -7.81 29.72
C PRO A 634 -11.56 -8.39 28.29
N GLY A 635 -10.68 -7.90 27.43
CA GLY A 635 -10.68 -8.21 25.99
C GLY A 635 -10.27 -9.63 25.61
N ASN A 636 -9.62 -10.37 26.51
CA ASN A 636 -9.24 -11.77 26.27
C ASN A 636 -10.42 -12.72 26.03
N ILE A 637 -11.65 -12.34 26.41
CA ILE A 637 -12.88 -13.05 26.07
C ILE A 637 -13.84 -12.07 25.42
N GLN A 638 -14.30 -12.38 24.20
CA GLN A 638 -15.28 -11.62 23.46
C GLN A 638 -16.41 -12.51 22.98
N ARG A 639 -17.67 -12.09 23.14
CA ARG A 639 -18.83 -12.97 22.91
C ARG A 639 -20.08 -12.20 22.51
N ALA A 640 -21.01 -12.88 21.86
CA ALA A 640 -22.34 -12.37 21.57
C ALA A 640 -23.33 -13.52 21.27
N LEU A 641 -24.61 -13.28 21.53
CA LEU A 641 -25.69 -14.11 20.99
C LEU A 641 -25.92 -13.76 19.52
N GLY A 642 -26.39 -14.71 18.71
CA GLY A 642 -26.64 -14.52 17.28
C GLY A 642 -27.62 -13.39 16.94
N SER A 643 -28.49 -13.02 17.89
CA SER A 643 -29.44 -11.91 17.76
C SER A 643 -28.84 -10.54 18.11
N SER A 644 -27.57 -10.48 18.49
CA SER A 644 -26.89 -9.25 18.92
C SER A 644 -26.35 -8.48 17.73
N SER A 645 -26.34 -7.14 17.84
CA SER A 645 -25.73 -6.25 16.85
C SER A 645 -24.25 -5.93 17.13
N ALA A 646 -23.70 -6.41 18.25
CA ALA A 646 -22.34 -6.13 18.69
C ALA A 646 -21.76 -7.27 19.53
N ILE A 647 -20.42 -7.33 19.58
CA ILE A 647 -19.63 -8.25 20.42
C ILE A 647 -19.29 -7.54 21.74
N GLU A 648 -19.49 -8.21 22.88
CA GLU A 648 -19.09 -7.70 24.20
C GLU A 648 -17.79 -8.35 24.69
N SER A 649 -16.97 -7.59 25.43
CA SER A 649 -15.82 -8.12 26.18
C SER A 649 -16.25 -8.60 27.56
N ALA A 650 -15.83 -9.80 27.97
CA ALA A 650 -16.32 -10.49 29.15
C ALA A 650 -15.23 -11.13 30.03
N GLY A 651 -13.95 -10.85 29.75
CA GLY A 651 -12.82 -11.33 30.53
C GLY A 651 -12.84 -10.87 31.98
N THR A 652 -12.74 -11.81 32.91
CA THR A 652 -12.70 -11.59 34.37
C THR A 652 -11.36 -11.94 34.98
N ALA A 653 -10.54 -12.74 34.29
CA ALA A 653 -9.18 -13.07 34.69
C ALA A 653 -8.32 -13.39 33.46
N GLY A 654 -7.03 -13.05 33.53
CA GLY A 654 -6.04 -13.31 32.50
C GLY A 654 -5.41 -14.71 32.57
N GLY A 655 -4.54 -14.99 31.60
CA GLY A 655 -3.82 -16.25 31.40
C GLY A 655 -4.73 -17.39 30.92
N GLY A 656 -4.17 -18.59 30.97
CA GLY A 656 -4.85 -19.82 30.62
C GLY A 656 -3.84 -20.84 30.10
N ILE A 657 -4.10 -22.12 30.30
CA ILE A 657 -3.20 -23.17 29.83
C ILE A 657 -3.73 -23.73 28.52
N GLY A 658 -2.85 -23.85 27.52
CA GLY A 658 -3.10 -24.58 26.28
C GLY A 658 -2.18 -25.80 26.15
N GLY A 659 -1.94 -26.26 24.92
CA GLY A 659 -1.11 -27.44 24.63
C GLY A 659 -1.88 -28.77 24.68
N ALA A 660 -3.13 -28.77 24.19
CA ALA A 660 -4.01 -29.95 24.19
C ALA A 660 -4.75 -30.10 22.85
N ASN A 661 -5.61 -31.11 22.76
CA ASN A 661 -6.58 -31.27 21.68
C ASN A 661 -7.92 -30.66 22.07
N LEU A 662 -8.53 -29.91 21.14
CA LEU A 662 -9.93 -29.52 21.21
C LEU A 662 -10.80 -30.76 20.96
N THR A 663 -11.85 -30.92 21.76
CA THR A 663 -12.78 -32.04 21.70
C THR A 663 -14.21 -31.59 22.00
N VAL A 664 -15.17 -32.46 21.68
CA VAL A 664 -16.56 -32.38 22.15
C VAL A 664 -16.91 -33.70 22.85
N ASN A 665 -17.60 -33.62 23.98
CA ASN A 665 -18.10 -34.77 24.77
C ASN A 665 -17.03 -35.81 25.16
N SER A 666 -15.78 -35.39 25.36
CA SER A 666 -14.71 -36.28 25.83
C SER A 666 -14.54 -36.28 27.36
N VAL A 667 -15.42 -35.60 28.10
CA VAL A 667 -15.33 -35.42 29.55
C VAL A 667 -16.50 -36.13 30.22
N SER A 668 -16.18 -37.19 30.97
CA SER A 668 -17.17 -38.00 31.71
C SER A 668 -18.08 -37.12 32.55
N ASP A 669 -19.38 -37.37 32.46
CA ASP A 669 -20.45 -36.74 33.23
C ASP A 669 -20.65 -35.23 32.93
N GLN A 670 -20.05 -34.74 31.84
CA GLN A 670 -20.17 -33.36 31.38
C GLN A 670 -20.44 -33.25 29.87
N GLU A 671 -21.05 -34.29 29.31
CA GLU A 671 -21.44 -34.38 27.90
C GLU A 671 -22.73 -33.59 27.62
N SER A 672 -22.80 -32.98 26.43
CA SER A 672 -23.92 -32.14 26.00
C SER A 672 -24.57 -32.63 24.71
N ASP A 673 -25.84 -32.27 24.56
CA ASP A 673 -26.47 -32.16 23.24
C ASP A 673 -26.03 -30.82 22.63
N PHE A 674 -25.41 -30.86 21.45
CA PHE A 674 -24.72 -29.68 20.89
C PHE A 674 -25.03 -29.47 19.41
N ALA A 675 -24.84 -28.23 18.97
CA ALA A 675 -24.61 -27.90 17.57
C ALA A 675 -23.43 -26.93 17.44
N VAL A 676 -22.52 -27.19 16.51
CA VAL A 676 -21.35 -26.35 16.20
C VAL A 676 -21.39 -25.99 14.72
N SER A 677 -21.18 -24.72 14.42
CA SER A 677 -21.18 -24.21 13.04
C SER A 677 -19.76 -23.89 12.56
N GLN A 678 -19.01 -23.12 13.33
CA GLN A 678 -17.72 -22.57 12.91
C GLN A 678 -16.68 -22.71 14.01
N VAL A 679 -15.44 -23.08 13.67
CA VAL A 679 -14.30 -23.08 14.60
C VAL A 679 -13.05 -22.57 13.88
N PHE A 680 -12.48 -21.49 14.37
CA PHE A 680 -11.23 -20.89 13.91
C PHE A 680 -10.21 -20.92 15.05
N ILE A 681 -9.01 -21.38 14.77
CA ILE A 681 -7.95 -21.59 15.75
C ILE A 681 -6.69 -20.90 15.27
N TRP A 682 -6.09 -20.09 16.12
CA TRP A 682 -4.76 -19.51 15.95
C TRP A 682 -3.82 -20.03 17.03
N ASP A 683 -2.57 -20.30 16.64
CA ASP A 683 -1.43 -20.54 17.53
C ASP A 683 -0.70 -19.24 17.90
N GLN A 684 -1.39 -18.12 17.71
CA GLN A 684 -0.94 -16.75 17.98
C GLN A 684 -2.02 -16.02 18.76
N LEU A 685 -1.61 -15.00 19.51
CA LEU A 685 -2.53 -14.11 20.20
C LEU A 685 -3.07 -13.06 19.21
N LEU A 686 -4.38 -13.12 18.96
CA LEU A 686 -5.09 -12.02 18.32
C LEU A 686 -5.23 -10.85 19.30
N THR A 687 -5.25 -9.62 18.80
CA THR A 687 -5.58 -8.42 19.59
C THR A 687 -7.09 -8.35 19.87
N ASP A 688 -7.51 -7.44 20.75
CA ASP A 688 -8.94 -7.23 21.01
C ASP A 688 -9.69 -6.83 19.74
N ASP A 689 -9.08 -6.01 18.90
CA ASP A 689 -9.67 -5.58 17.62
C ASP A 689 -9.77 -6.73 16.62
N GLU A 690 -8.70 -7.52 16.47
CA GLU A 690 -8.69 -8.66 15.56
C GLU A 690 -9.75 -9.71 15.95
N MET A 691 -9.86 -10.03 17.26
CA MET A 691 -10.93 -10.88 17.78
C MET A 691 -12.32 -10.26 17.50
N GLY A 692 -12.44 -8.94 17.64
CA GLY A 692 -13.67 -8.21 17.38
C GLY A 692 -14.07 -8.20 15.91
N TRP A 693 -13.12 -8.16 14.98
CA TRP A 693 -13.37 -8.27 13.54
C TRP A 693 -13.82 -9.66 13.15
N VAL A 694 -13.12 -10.70 13.61
CA VAL A 694 -13.51 -12.10 13.38
C VAL A 694 -14.90 -12.36 14.00
N GLY A 695 -15.13 -11.95 15.24
CA GLY A 695 -16.41 -12.10 15.92
C GLY A 695 -17.57 -11.40 15.20
N ARG A 696 -17.34 -10.21 14.62
CA ARG A 696 -18.35 -9.50 13.83
C ARG A 696 -18.66 -10.20 12.51
N ALA A 697 -17.66 -10.73 11.81
CA ALA A 697 -17.91 -11.54 10.60
C ALA A 697 -18.72 -12.80 10.94
N LEU A 698 -18.43 -13.46 12.08
CA LEU A 698 -19.19 -14.60 12.58
C LEU A 698 -20.65 -14.24 12.93
N LEU A 699 -20.88 -13.08 13.56
CA LEU A 699 -22.24 -12.57 13.79
C LEU A 699 -22.96 -12.25 12.47
N GLU A 700 -22.28 -11.63 11.53
CA GLU A 700 -22.86 -11.29 10.23
C GLU A 700 -23.20 -12.54 9.41
N TYR A 701 -22.41 -13.62 9.51
CA TYR A 701 -22.75 -14.93 8.99
C TYR A 701 -24.09 -15.44 9.55
N LEU A 702 -24.33 -15.33 10.86
CA LEU A 702 -25.63 -15.67 11.45
C LEU A 702 -26.76 -14.76 10.96
N GLY A 703 -26.43 -13.50 10.63
CA GLY A 703 -27.37 -12.51 10.11
C GLY A 703 -27.78 -12.73 8.65
N THR A 704 -26.82 -13.14 7.81
CA THR A 704 -26.91 -13.12 6.35
C THR A 704 -26.85 -14.50 5.68
N GLY A 705 -26.23 -15.48 6.33
CA GLY A 705 -26.00 -16.83 5.79
C GLY A 705 -24.94 -16.89 4.70
N ILE A 706 -24.21 -15.80 4.44
CA ILE A 706 -23.17 -15.77 3.41
C ILE A 706 -21.95 -16.56 3.90
N SER A 707 -21.47 -17.54 3.14
CA SER A 707 -20.41 -18.44 3.62
C SER A 707 -19.13 -17.69 4.03
N LEU A 708 -18.63 -18.01 5.22
CA LEU A 708 -17.36 -17.48 5.73
C LEU A 708 -16.14 -18.02 4.99
N LYS A 709 -16.28 -19.06 4.16
CA LYS A 709 -15.17 -19.56 3.34
C LYS A 709 -14.54 -18.50 2.44
N ILE A 710 -15.32 -17.48 2.13
CA ILE A 710 -14.87 -16.36 1.31
C ILE A 710 -13.69 -15.63 1.94
N ILE A 711 -13.54 -15.63 3.28
CA ILE A 711 -12.46 -14.93 4.01
C ILE A 711 -11.16 -15.72 4.15
N GLU A 712 -11.09 -16.95 3.65
CA GLU A 712 -9.94 -17.84 3.81
C GLU A 712 -8.78 -17.57 2.83
N PHE A 713 -9.01 -16.76 1.79
CA PHE A 713 -8.10 -16.55 0.66
C PHE A 713 -7.04 -15.47 0.89
#